data_AF-A0A2E6DCZ1-F1
#
_entry.id   AF-A0A2E6DCZ1-F1
#
_cell.length_a   1.000
_cell.length_b   1.000
_cell.length_c   1.000
_cell.angle_alpha   90.00
_cell.angle_beta   90.00
_cell.angle_gamma   90.00
#
_symmetry.space_group_name_H-M   'P 1'
#
loop_
_entity.id
_entity.type
_entity.pdbx_description
1 polymer ?
#
loop_
_entity_poly.entity_id
_entity_poly.type
_entity_poly.pdbx_seq_one_letter_code
_entity_poly.pdbx_strand_id
1 'polypeptide(L)'
;KTVKTYHPNIEVLIMSGHGTIDTAVKATKLGAYDFIEKPFSMGHLTQSVQSAFKLKKKLSEKTVSHLTNSNEAPMGFAALMEIKKAIKIHSQTNEPILLLGETGTGKEFIAQAIHNQSSKSSLPFIKLNCAARRMHEIQSSLFSPAKKGRESENKNSNIKSTTGTSRVIFLDNVDALTEVMQEKLFNAMQSREDEQNLLPSRLYVSSSKGLNELSEKGQFNAELLKKFKGATIHIPPLRENSSNIPMMTRDYLEEIAQKDGLPAPQLDSAAMDALCRYSWPGNIRELRSALDRIIATAPSRENISLSEIPPEIRQAEVQFEAVKLEKLESLKEAEQHWEKDYILHHLKKNNWDVKKTSKALKVDRDMFMGKIETHGIKIPSKESKDDNRSFPQRTLKRSMVLCGSGLHLGIKTGLILQPLPPGSGIIFGDISSGQTIPANIENIMSTDYSTSLQKGRSSVATIEHIMAVLHMYRITNLLIKIGDEVPVMDGSAKDFCELIEDGEFEDQDEFYQELIIDKTYTFGPQEKGEPHISIEPCDTFKVSYHMEYPAPIGVMDHTFEYKDEENFKKEIAPARTFGFMQDVAQLTKMGFASGGKLDNFILLGDGKVINTQLRFENEFPRHKILDILGDFYLLGKPIRGHIHAHKSGHTQNIGLLKTLINAQPQ
;
A
#
# COMPACT_ATOMS: atom_id res chain seq x y z
N LYS A 1 -22.80 17.41 -21.31
CA LYS A 1 -21.80 16.33 -21.18
C LYS A 1 -20.75 16.64 -20.12
N THR A 2 -19.82 17.58 -20.33
CA THR A 2 -18.76 17.95 -19.35
C THR A 2 -19.30 18.21 -17.94
N VAL A 3 -20.36 19.02 -17.80
CA VAL A 3 -21.01 19.29 -16.49
C VAL A 3 -21.51 18.01 -15.81
N LYS A 4 -22.14 17.08 -16.53
CA LYS A 4 -22.60 15.79 -15.97
C LYS A 4 -21.45 14.81 -15.70
N THR A 5 -20.31 14.96 -16.38
CA THR A 5 -19.10 14.16 -16.15
C THR A 5 -18.37 14.57 -14.87
N TYR A 6 -18.27 15.87 -14.59
CA TYR A 6 -17.63 16.38 -13.36
C TYR A 6 -18.60 16.51 -12.18
N HIS A 7 -19.90 16.70 -12.44
CA HIS A 7 -20.94 16.88 -11.44
C HIS A 7 -22.21 16.07 -11.80
N PRO A 8 -22.21 14.74 -11.60
CA PRO A 8 -23.34 13.88 -11.98
C PRO A 8 -24.66 14.22 -11.27
N ASN A 9 -24.57 14.80 -10.07
CA ASN A 9 -25.70 15.14 -9.20
C ASN A 9 -26.39 16.48 -9.54
N ILE A 10 -25.89 17.23 -10.53
CA ILE A 10 -26.53 18.47 -11.00
C ILE A 10 -27.50 18.15 -12.13
N GLU A 11 -28.75 18.59 -12.00
CA GLU A 11 -29.73 18.52 -13.08
C GLU A 11 -29.55 19.68 -14.04
N VAL A 12 -29.50 19.38 -15.34
CA VAL A 12 -29.22 20.34 -16.41
C VAL A 12 -30.45 20.45 -17.30
N LEU A 13 -31.06 21.64 -17.37
CA LEU A 13 -32.11 21.95 -18.33
C LEU A 13 -31.49 22.69 -19.52
N ILE A 14 -31.76 22.24 -20.73
CA ILE A 14 -31.23 22.86 -21.95
C ILE A 14 -32.32 23.70 -22.60
N MET A 15 -32.01 24.95 -22.97
CA MET A 15 -32.94 25.84 -23.66
C MET A 15 -32.44 26.19 -25.07
N SER A 16 -33.27 26.01 -26.10
CA SER A 16 -32.90 26.32 -27.50
C SER A 16 -33.99 27.08 -28.22
N GLY A 17 -33.62 28.01 -29.11
CA GLY A 17 -34.57 28.75 -29.96
C GLY A 17 -34.93 28.08 -31.28
N HIS A 18 -34.24 26.99 -31.64
CA HIS A 18 -34.57 26.12 -32.78
C HIS A 18 -34.41 24.67 -32.29
N GLY A 19 -35.45 24.14 -31.64
CA GLY A 19 -35.41 22.80 -31.08
C GLY A 19 -36.03 21.79 -32.05
N THR A 20 -35.23 20.95 -32.69
CA THR A 20 -35.78 19.75 -33.34
C THR A 20 -35.88 18.61 -32.34
N ILE A 21 -36.81 17.67 -32.56
CA ILE A 21 -36.94 16.45 -31.75
C ILE A 21 -35.58 15.74 -31.60
N ASP A 22 -34.78 15.69 -32.67
CA ASP A 22 -33.44 15.09 -32.65
C ASP A 22 -32.47 15.79 -31.68
N THR A 23 -32.50 17.13 -31.62
CA THR A 23 -31.67 17.89 -30.68
C THR A 23 -32.09 17.70 -29.23
N ALA A 24 -33.41 17.60 -28.97
CA ALA A 24 -33.95 17.30 -27.65
C ALA A 24 -33.55 15.89 -27.19
N VAL A 25 -33.71 14.88 -28.04
CA VAL A 25 -33.32 13.49 -27.74
C VAL A 25 -31.81 13.38 -27.49
N LYS A 26 -30.99 14.09 -28.27
CA LYS A 26 -29.53 14.11 -28.09
C LYS A 26 -29.14 14.79 -26.77
N ALA A 27 -29.82 15.87 -26.38
CA ALA A 27 -29.62 16.54 -25.09
C ALA A 27 -29.91 15.59 -23.92
N THR A 28 -31.04 14.86 -23.95
CA THR A 28 -31.41 13.90 -22.90
C THR A 28 -30.41 12.73 -22.84
N LYS A 29 -29.99 12.18 -23.99
CA LYS A 29 -28.96 11.12 -24.06
C LYS A 29 -27.60 11.56 -23.49
N LEU A 30 -27.30 12.86 -23.52
CA LEU A 30 -26.07 13.44 -22.98
C LEU A 30 -26.20 13.88 -21.51
N GLY A 31 -27.32 13.55 -20.86
CA GLY A 31 -27.58 13.74 -19.43
C GLY A 31 -28.33 15.02 -19.06
N ALA A 32 -28.99 15.69 -20.00
CA ALA A 32 -29.93 16.76 -19.64
C ALA A 32 -31.22 16.18 -19.03
N TYR A 33 -31.73 16.83 -17.98
CA TYR A 33 -32.99 16.50 -17.33
C TYR A 33 -34.18 16.77 -18.25
N ASP A 34 -34.18 17.95 -18.86
CA ASP A 34 -35.24 18.40 -19.75
C ASP A 34 -34.71 19.35 -20.83
N PHE A 35 -35.48 19.50 -21.90
CA PHE A 35 -35.19 20.38 -23.04
C PHE A 35 -36.37 21.33 -23.26
N ILE A 36 -36.11 22.63 -23.27
CA ILE A 36 -37.12 23.69 -23.38
C ILE A 36 -36.90 24.50 -24.65
N GLU A 37 -37.88 24.46 -25.55
CA GLU A 37 -37.86 25.25 -26.77
C GLU A 37 -38.35 26.69 -26.53
N LYS A 38 -37.67 27.68 -27.14
CA LYS A 38 -38.10 29.09 -27.13
C LYS A 38 -38.92 29.38 -28.39
N PRO A 39 -40.03 30.13 -28.29
CA PRO A 39 -40.57 30.76 -27.08
C PRO A 39 -41.26 29.75 -26.14
N PHE A 40 -40.96 29.81 -24.85
CA PHE A 40 -41.54 28.92 -23.83
C PHE A 40 -42.61 29.64 -23.01
N SER A 41 -43.57 28.89 -22.49
CA SER A 41 -44.48 29.39 -21.46
C SER A 41 -43.80 29.37 -20.09
N MET A 42 -44.01 30.41 -19.29
CA MET A 42 -43.51 30.46 -17.91
C MET A 42 -44.06 29.30 -17.06
N GLY A 43 -45.28 28.84 -17.33
CA GLY A 43 -45.86 27.67 -16.68
C GLY A 43 -45.05 26.40 -16.94
N HIS A 44 -44.64 26.14 -18.18
CA HIS A 44 -43.87 24.95 -18.55
C HIS A 44 -42.46 24.96 -17.94
N LEU A 45 -41.77 26.11 -17.98
CA LEU A 45 -40.47 26.26 -17.34
C LEU A 45 -40.58 26.04 -15.83
N THR A 46 -41.57 26.65 -15.18
CA THR A 46 -41.79 26.51 -13.74
C THR A 46 -42.10 25.05 -13.37
N GLN A 47 -42.92 24.36 -14.17
CA GLN A 47 -43.25 22.95 -13.97
C GLN A 47 -42.03 22.05 -14.13
N SER A 48 -41.19 22.30 -15.13
CA SER A 48 -39.98 21.53 -15.39
C SER A 48 -38.94 21.71 -14.27
N VAL A 49 -38.73 22.94 -13.81
CA VAL A 49 -37.88 23.26 -12.64
C VAL A 49 -38.45 22.65 -11.36
N GLN A 50 -39.76 22.78 -11.11
CA GLN A 50 -40.40 22.16 -9.95
C GLN A 50 -40.33 20.63 -9.99
N SER A 51 -40.39 20.01 -11.16
CA SER A 51 -40.26 18.57 -11.32
C SER A 51 -38.83 18.11 -11.07
N ALA A 52 -37.82 18.87 -11.53
CA ALA A 52 -36.41 18.64 -11.21
C ALA A 52 -36.16 18.75 -9.69
N PHE A 53 -36.69 19.80 -9.05
CA PHE A 53 -36.63 19.95 -7.60
C PHE A 53 -37.40 18.87 -6.86
N LYS A 54 -38.59 18.46 -7.31
CA LYS A 54 -39.34 17.34 -6.72
C LYS A 54 -38.60 16.03 -6.89
N LEU A 55 -37.89 15.80 -7.99
CA LEU A 55 -37.10 14.59 -8.19
C LEU A 55 -35.88 14.59 -7.25
N LYS A 56 -35.20 15.74 -7.12
CA LYS A 56 -34.14 15.95 -6.11
C LYS A 56 -34.68 15.82 -4.68
N LYS A 57 -35.87 16.33 -4.41
CA LYS A 57 -36.54 16.27 -3.10
C LYS A 57 -37.03 14.87 -2.79
N LYS A 58 -37.49 14.10 -3.77
CA LYS A 58 -37.89 12.69 -3.63
C LYS A 58 -36.68 11.76 -3.52
N LEU A 59 -35.55 12.13 -4.14
CA LEU A 59 -34.24 11.53 -3.90
C LEU A 59 -33.75 11.84 -2.49
N SER A 60 -33.85 13.10 -2.02
CA SER A 60 -33.43 13.51 -0.67
C SER A 60 -34.39 13.08 0.45
N GLU A 61 -35.70 13.01 0.21
CA GLU A 61 -36.71 12.50 1.15
C GLU A 61 -36.64 10.98 1.24
N LYS A 62 -36.26 10.28 0.14
CA LYS A 62 -35.75 8.90 0.24
C LYS A 62 -34.54 8.85 1.17
N THR A 63 -33.57 9.75 1.03
CA THR A 63 -32.37 9.82 1.90
C THR A 63 -32.69 9.98 3.40
N VAL A 64 -33.75 10.72 3.77
CA VAL A 64 -34.13 10.92 5.19
C VAL A 64 -34.84 9.71 5.79
N SER A 65 -35.61 8.94 5.02
CA SER A 65 -36.18 7.65 5.48
C SER A 65 -35.16 6.48 5.46
N HIS A 66 -33.98 6.70 4.89
CA HIS A 66 -32.91 5.71 4.75
C HIS A 66 -31.85 5.77 5.87
N LEU A 67 -32.05 6.59 6.91
CA LEU A 67 -31.13 6.73 8.07
C LEU A 67 -30.95 5.45 8.92
N THR A 68 -31.60 4.33 8.57
CA THR A 68 -31.32 3.00 9.17
C THR A 68 -31.01 1.90 8.16
N ASN A 69 -30.97 2.19 6.85
CA ASN A 69 -30.68 1.20 5.80
C ASN A 69 -29.84 1.85 4.69
N SER A 70 -28.54 1.98 4.92
CA SER A 70 -27.56 2.33 3.89
C SER A 70 -27.17 1.07 3.10
N ASN A 71 -27.50 1.03 1.81
CA ASN A 71 -26.96 0.05 0.87
C ASN A 71 -25.50 0.37 0.46
N GLU A 72 -24.92 1.43 1.02
CA GLU A 72 -23.49 1.73 0.96
C GLU A 72 -22.91 1.55 2.36
N ALA A 73 -21.78 0.84 2.43
CA ALA A 73 -21.02 0.69 3.66
C ALA A 73 -20.67 2.09 4.19
N PRO A 74 -20.85 2.37 5.50
CA PRO A 74 -20.36 3.61 6.08
C PRO A 74 -18.89 3.83 5.71
N MET A 75 -18.60 5.04 5.22
CA MET A 75 -17.27 5.48 4.79
C MET A 75 -16.28 5.31 5.95
N GLY A 76 -15.16 4.66 5.64
CA GLY A 76 -14.18 4.11 6.58
C GLY A 76 -13.76 2.67 6.25
N PHE A 77 -14.68 1.84 5.76
CA PHE A 77 -14.33 0.53 5.14
C PHE A 77 -13.96 0.64 3.66
N ALA A 78 -14.15 1.84 3.08
CA ALA A 78 -13.83 2.10 1.70
C ALA A 78 -12.32 1.98 1.39
N ALA A 79 -11.46 2.06 2.42
CA ALA A 79 -10.02 1.98 2.29
C ALA A 79 -9.45 0.56 2.30
N LEU A 80 -10.18 -0.43 2.84
CA LEU A 80 -9.71 -1.81 2.93
C LEU A 80 -10.15 -2.60 1.69
N MET A 81 -9.31 -2.59 0.65
CA MET A 81 -9.57 -3.25 -0.64
C MET A 81 -9.87 -4.74 -0.46
N GLU A 82 -9.22 -5.41 0.49
CA GLU A 82 -9.47 -6.81 0.83
C GLU A 82 -10.90 -7.04 1.33
N ILE A 83 -11.40 -6.15 2.20
CA ILE A 83 -12.77 -6.22 2.71
C ILE A 83 -13.76 -5.91 1.58
N LYS A 84 -13.48 -4.98 0.67
CA LYS A 84 -14.33 -4.76 -0.52
C LYS A 84 -14.38 -5.97 -1.45
N LYS A 85 -13.23 -6.60 -1.72
CA LYS A 85 -13.13 -7.83 -2.51
C LYS A 85 -13.93 -8.94 -1.84
N ALA A 86 -13.73 -9.13 -0.53
CA ALA A 86 -14.48 -10.09 0.27
C ALA A 86 -15.99 -9.79 0.23
N ILE A 87 -16.41 -8.53 0.38
CA ILE A 87 -17.83 -8.14 0.29
C ILE A 87 -18.42 -8.54 -1.07
N LYS A 88 -17.72 -8.24 -2.17
CA LYS A 88 -18.18 -8.55 -3.52
C LYS A 88 -18.22 -10.04 -3.83
N ILE A 89 -17.23 -10.81 -3.35
CA ILE A 89 -17.17 -12.27 -3.53
C ILE A 89 -18.28 -12.92 -2.71
N HIS A 90 -18.37 -12.58 -1.44
CA HIS A 90 -19.30 -13.22 -0.52
C HIS A 90 -20.75 -12.77 -0.72
N SER A 91 -21.02 -11.60 -1.31
CA SER A 91 -22.40 -11.20 -1.64
C SER A 91 -23.04 -12.11 -2.70
N GLN A 92 -22.24 -12.77 -3.53
CA GLN A 92 -22.69 -13.69 -4.59
C GLN A 92 -23.02 -15.10 -4.08
N THR A 93 -22.54 -15.48 -2.90
CA THR A 93 -22.81 -16.79 -2.30
C THR A 93 -23.86 -16.69 -1.18
N ASN A 94 -24.43 -17.83 -0.81
CA ASN A 94 -25.39 -17.94 0.29
C ASN A 94 -24.82 -18.71 1.50
N GLU A 95 -23.52 -19.00 1.47
CA GLU A 95 -22.84 -19.74 2.52
C GLU A 95 -22.76 -18.91 3.82
N PRO A 96 -22.69 -19.59 4.99
CA PRO A 96 -22.40 -18.94 6.26
C PRO A 96 -21.05 -18.23 6.22
N ILE A 97 -20.98 -16.98 6.71
CA ILE A 97 -19.74 -16.19 6.70
C ILE A 97 -19.25 -15.96 8.12
N LEU A 98 -17.97 -16.20 8.36
CA LEU A 98 -17.29 -15.93 9.61
C LEU A 98 -16.48 -14.63 9.53
N LEU A 99 -16.75 -13.70 10.44
CA LEU A 99 -16.07 -12.40 10.57
C LEU A 99 -15.19 -12.45 11.82
N LEU A 100 -13.87 -12.50 11.63
CA LEU A 100 -12.89 -12.53 12.72
C LEU A 100 -12.21 -11.18 12.84
N GLY A 101 -12.17 -10.62 14.04
CA GLY A 101 -11.46 -9.36 14.31
C GLY A 101 -11.76 -8.84 15.70
N GLU A 102 -10.93 -7.94 16.19
CA GLU A 102 -11.06 -7.41 17.55
C GLU A 102 -12.38 -6.68 17.81
N THR A 103 -12.65 -6.39 19.08
CA THR A 103 -13.84 -5.62 19.46
C THR A 103 -13.77 -4.22 18.85
N GLY A 104 -14.87 -3.77 18.23
CA GLY A 104 -14.96 -2.43 17.66
C GLY A 104 -14.35 -2.26 16.27
N THR A 105 -13.86 -3.33 15.61
CA THR A 105 -13.36 -3.27 14.23
C THR A 105 -14.45 -3.14 13.16
N GLY A 106 -15.73 -3.18 13.54
CA GLY A 106 -16.88 -2.98 12.65
C GLY A 106 -17.37 -4.23 11.89
N LYS A 107 -17.19 -5.42 12.47
CA LYS A 107 -17.67 -6.71 11.93
C LYS A 107 -19.14 -6.71 11.50
N GLU A 108 -20.01 -6.11 12.32
CA GLU A 108 -21.45 -5.99 12.04
C GLU A 108 -21.72 -5.19 10.75
N PHE A 109 -20.99 -4.10 10.54
CA PHE A 109 -21.14 -3.26 9.36
C PHE A 109 -20.78 -4.02 8.08
N ILE A 110 -19.71 -4.83 8.14
CA ILE A 110 -19.30 -5.67 7.00
C ILE A 110 -20.39 -6.72 6.71
N ALA A 111 -20.93 -7.39 7.73
CA ALA A 111 -22.02 -8.35 7.55
C ALA A 111 -23.24 -7.69 6.86
N GLN A 112 -23.61 -6.49 7.30
CA GLN A 112 -24.70 -5.72 6.72
C GLN A 112 -24.41 -5.32 5.26
N ALA A 113 -23.19 -4.90 4.95
CA ALA A 113 -22.77 -4.54 3.60
C ALA A 113 -22.85 -5.73 2.62
N ILE A 114 -22.43 -6.92 3.07
CA ILE A 114 -22.56 -8.16 2.27
C ILE A 114 -24.03 -8.48 2.03
N HIS A 115 -24.86 -8.39 3.08
CA HIS A 115 -26.29 -8.66 2.98
C HIS A 115 -26.98 -7.77 1.96
N ASN A 116 -26.72 -6.46 2.03
CA ASN A 116 -27.30 -5.44 1.17
C ASN A 116 -26.95 -5.63 -0.32
N GLN A 117 -25.80 -6.24 -0.62
CA GLN A 117 -25.37 -6.56 -1.99
C GLN A 117 -25.75 -7.98 -2.45
N SER A 118 -26.38 -8.78 -1.59
CA SER A 118 -26.69 -10.17 -1.90
C SER A 118 -28.04 -10.38 -2.56
N SER A 119 -28.23 -11.58 -3.13
CA SER A 119 -29.54 -12.04 -3.65
C SER A 119 -30.66 -12.07 -2.59
N LYS A 120 -30.31 -11.99 -1.30
CA LYS A 120 -31.22 -12.00 -0.15
C LYS A 120 -31.36 -10.64 0.54
N SER A 121 -30.91 -9.55 -0.09
CA SER A 121 -30.97 -8.18 0.46
C SER A 121 -32.36 -7.73 0.90
N SER A 122 -33.43 -8.27 0.29
CA SER A 122 -34.83 -7.98 0.65
C SER A 122 -35.29 -8.67 1.96
N LEU A 123 -34.55 -9.65 2.47
CA LEU A 123 -34.89 -10.37 3.70
C LEU A 123 -34.50 -9.56 4.94
N PRO A 124 -35.26 -9.67 6.05
CA PRO A 124 -34.92 -9.02 7.31
C PRO A 124 -33.57 -9.53 7.86
N PHE A 125 -32.69 -8.59 8.21
CA PHE A 125 -31.40 -8.84 8.84
C PHE A 125 -31.54 -8.71 10.37
N ILE A 126 -31.50 -9.84 11.07
CA ILE A 126 -31.72 -9.91 12.52
C ILE A 126 -30.39 -10.09 13.23
N LYS A 127 -30.12 -9.24 14.23
CA LYS A 127 -28.88 -9.24 15.00
C LYS A 127 -29.08 -9.91 16.36
N LEU A 128 -28.23 -10.87 16.69
CA LEU A 128 -28.23 -11.57 17.97
C LEU A 128 -26.81 -11.55 18.52
N ASN A 129 -26.61 -10.86 19.65
CA ASN A 129 -25.34 -10.91 20.37
C ASN A 129 -25.40 -12.06 21.40
N CYS A 130 -24.55 -13.06 21.21
CA CYS A 130 -24.53 -14.29 22.01
C CYS A 130 -24.02 -14.06 23.44
N ALA A 131 -23.24 -13.00 23.67
CA ALA A 131 -22.75 -12.63 25.00
C ALA A 131 -23.77 -11.83 25.82
N ALA A 132 -24.67 -11.09 25.17
CA ALA A 132 -25.62 -10.20 25.84
C ALA A 132 -27.04 -10.77 26.01
N ARG A 133 -27.45 -11.73 25.17
CA ARG A 133 -28.81 -12.31 25.20
C ARG A 133 -28.90 -13.60 26.00
N ARG A 134 -30.09 -13.90 26.52
CA ARG A 134 -30.38 -15.19 27.17
C ARG A 134 -30.44 -16.31 26.14
N MET A 135 -29.95 -17.50 26.50
CA MET A 135 -29.81 -18.63 25.56
C MET A 135 -31.13 -19.06 24.88
N HIS A 136 -32.27 -19.02 25.58
CA HIS A 136 -33.57 -19.37 24.99
C HIS A 136 -34.05 -18.37 23.92
N GLU A 137 -33.61 -17.11 23.98
CA GLU A 137 -33.90 -16.09 22.95
C GLU A 137 -33.06 -16.33 21.70
N ILE A 138 -31.79 -16.72 21.88
CA ILE A 138 -30.89 -17.10 20.80
C ILE A 138 -31.44 -18.35 20.11
N GLN A 139 -31.84 -19.37 20.89
CA GLN A 139 -32.42 -20.60 20.37
C GLN A 139 -33.73 -20.36 19.62
N SER A 140 -34.68 -19.63 20.21
CA SER A 140 -35.96 -19.35 19.54
C SER A 140 -35.77 -18.52 18.28
N SER A 141 -34.79 -17.62 18.23
CA SER A 141 -34.47 -16.81 17.05
C SER A 141 -33.66 -17.55 16.00
N LEU A 142 -32.86 -18.55 16.35
CA LEU A 142 -32.11 -19.37 15.38
C LEU A 142 -32.96 -20.51 14.79
N PHE A 143 -33.79 -21.15 15.62
CA PHE A 143 -34.51 -22.38 15.29
C PHE A 143 -36.03 -22.17 15.32
N SER A 144 -36.55 -21.17 14.60
CA SER A 144 -38.01 -20.91 14.56
C SER A 144 -38.68 -21.76 13.45
N PRO A 145 -39.78 -22.47 13.75
CA PRO A 145 -40.59 -23.12 12.71
C PRO A 145 -41.19 -22.11 11.75
N ALA A 146 -41.17 -22.39 10.45
CA ALA A 146 -41.99 -21.68 9.48
C ALA A 146 -43.49 -21.83 9.88
N LYS A 147 -44.18 -20.73 10.17
CA LYS A 147 -45.63 -20.77 10.46
C LYS A 147 -46.38 -21.29 9.24
N LYS A 148 -47.09 -22.41 9.37
CA LYS A 148 -48.10 -22.85 8.38
C LYS A 148 -49.20 -21.78 8.32
N GLY A 149 -49.45 -21.23 7.13
CA GLY A 149 -50.63 -20.39 6.91
C GLY A 149 -51.89 -21.18 7.22
N ARG A 150 -52.83 -20.60 7.98
CA ARG A 150 -54.18 -21.16 8.13
C ARG A 150 -54.89 -20.98 6.79
N GLU A 151 -55.21 -22.09 6.12
CA GLU A 151 -56.11 -22.11 4.97
C GLU A 151 -57.50 -21.65 5.42
N SER A 152 -57.92 -20.49 4.94
CA SER A 152 -59.34 -20.19 4.78
C SER A 152 -59.75 -20.77 3.44
N GLU A 153 -60.65 -21.74 3.44
CA GLU A 153 -61.20 -22.39 2.26
C GLU A 153 -61.75 -21.36 1.27
N ASN A 154 -61.07 -21.16 0.14
CA ASN A 154 -61.72 -20.68 -1.07
C ASN A 154 -61.04 -21.31 -2.29
N LYS A 155 -61.81 -22.18 -2.97
CA LYS A 155 -61.41 -22.93 -4.16
C LYS A 155 -61.23 -21.99 -5.35
N ASN A 156 -59.99 -21.66 -5.68
CA ASN A 156 -59.44 -21.47 -7.04
C ASN A 156 -58.25 -20.53 -7.02
N SER A 157 -57.05 -21.07 -6.78
CA SER A 157 -55.82 -20.59 -7.42
C SER A 157 -54.72 -21.63 -7.22
N ASN A 158 -54.13 -22.10 -8.32
CA ASN A 158 -52.90 -22.88 -8.32
C ASN A 158 -51.71 -21.95 -8.02
N ILE A 159 -51.61 -21.47 -6.78
CA ILE A 159 -50.41 -20.83 -6.27
C ILE A 159 -49.97 -21.61 -5.04
N LYS A 160 -48.98 -22.49 -5.20
CA LYS A 160 -48.22 -23.03 -4.06
C LYS A 160 -47.41 -21.89 -3.46
N SER A 161 -48.00 -21.10 -2.56
CA SER A 161 -47.26 -20.11 -1.75
C SER A 161 -46.75 -20.77 -0.48
N THR A 162 -45.54 -21.33 -0.51
CA THR A 162 -44.76 -21.61 0.69
C THR A 162 -43.99 -20.35 1.10
N THR A 163 -44.67 -19.33 1.63
CA THR A 163 -44.01 -18.18 2.25
C THR A 163 -43.77 -18.45 3.73
N GLY A 164 -42.72 -19.21 4.03
CA GLY A 164 -42.07 -19.14 5.34
C GLY A 164 -41.42 -17.76 5.52
N THR A 165 -41.26 -17.28 6.75
CA THR A 165 -40.56 -16.00 7.02
C THR A 165 -39.06 -16.17 6.80
N SER A 166 -38.63 -16.15 5.54
CA SER A 166 -37.23 -16.10 5.16
C SER A 166 -36.56 -14.90 5.84
N ARG A 167 -35.42 -15.16 6.51
CA ARG A 167 -34.69 -14.17 7.31
C ARG A 167 -33.20 -14.44 7.24
N VAL A 168 -32.41 -13.42 7.55
CA VAL A 168 -30.96 -13.48 7.66
C VAL A 168 -30.56 -13.16 9.09
N ILE A 169 -29.63 -13.92 9.67
CA ILE A 169 -29.20 -13.72 11.06
C ILE A 169 -27.71 -13.41 11.12
N PHE A 170 -27.35 -12.41 11.91
CA PHE A 170 -25.99 -12.12 12.35
C PHE A 170 -25.83 -12.53 13.82
N LEU A 171 -25.01 -13.56 14.05
CA LEU A 171 -24.58 -14.04 15.37
C LEU A 171 -23.27 -13.35 15.75
N ASP A 172 -23.36 -12.38 16.65
CA ASP A 172 -22.19 -11.68 17.17
C ASP A 172 -21.64 -12.41 18.40
N ASN A 173 -20.31 -12.49 18.53
CA ASN A 173 -19.62 -13.20 19.62
C ASN A 173 -20.00 -14.69 19.73
N VAL A 174 -19.91 -15.44 18.64
CA VAL A 174 -20.21 -16.88 18.62
C VAL A 174 -19.37 -17.69 19.61
N ASP A 175 -18.19 -17.17 19.97
CA ASP A 175 -17.31 -17.71 21.00
C ASP A 175 -17.94 -17.75 22.40
N ALA A 176 -19.07 -17.06 22.61
CA ALA A 176 -19.85 -17.09 23.85
C ALA A 176 -20.97 -18.15 23.86
N LEU A 177 -21.19 -18.90 22.77
CA LEU A 177 -22.18 -19.96 22.75
C LEU A 177 -21.77 -21.13 23.64
N THR A 178 -22.75 -21.72 24.34
CA THR A 178 -22.55 -22.96 25.09
C THR A 178 -22.31 -24.14 24.16
N GLU A 179 -21.59 -25.17 24.64
CA GLU A 179 -21.32 -26.40 23.89
C GLU A 179 -22.59 -27.02 23.29
N VAL A 180 -23.66 -27.13 24.10
CA VAL A 180 -24.97 -27.62 23.67
C VAL A 180 -25.54 -26.82 22.48
N MET A 181 -25.37 -25.50 22.47
CA MET A 181 -25.83 -24.65 21.38
C MET A 181 -24.95 -24.77 20.13
N GLN A 182 -23.64 -24.98 20.31
CA GLN A 182 -22.71 -25.22 19.22
C GLN A 182 -23.03 -26.54 18.51
N GLU A 183 -23.26 -27.62 19.26
CA GLU A 183 -23.67 -28.92 18.72
C GLU A 183 -25.02 -28.83 18.00
N LYS A 184 -26.01 -28.16 18.61
CA LYS A 184 -27.32 -27.98 18.00
C LYS A 184 -27.25 -27.18 16.70
N LEU A 185 -26.43 -26.13 16.64
CA LEU A 185 -26.21 -25.36 15.42
C LEU A 185 -25.52 -26.20 14.35
N PHE A 186 -24.51 -26.98 14.72
CA PHE A 186 -23.81 -27.89 13.80
C PHE A 186 -24.77 -28.94 13.20
N ASN A 187 -25.55 -29.62 14.03
CA ASN A 187 -26.50 -30.65 13.59
C ASN A 187 -27.56 -30.07 12.63
N ALA A 188 -28.12 -28.91 12.95
CA ALA A 188 -29.08 -28.23 12.10
C ALA A 188 -28.47 -27.82 10.73
N MET A 189 -27.18 -27.47 10.69
CA MET A 189 -26.46 -27.15 9.46
C MET A 189 -26.08 -28.39 8.63
N GLN A 190 -26.15 -29.60 9.20
CA GLN A 190 -25.82 -30.87 8.54
C GLN A 190 -27.07 -31.61 8.01
N SER A 191 -28.21 -31.50 8.69
CA SER A 191 -29.46 -32.18 8.34
C SER A 191 -29.93 -31.81 6.92
N ARG A 192 -30.52 -32.76 6.18
CA ARG A 192 -30.91 -32.57 4.76
C ARG A 192 -32.41 -32.33 4.51
N GLU A 193 -33.33 -32.65 5.43
CA GLU A 193 -34.77 -32.69 5.09
C GLU A 193 -35.72 -32.02 6.11
N ASP A 194 -35.60 -32.24 7.43
CA ASP A 194 -36.60 -31.71 8.41
C ASP A 194 -36.14 -30.49 9.24
N GLU A 195 -34.85 -30.41 9.64
CA GLU A 195 -34.33 -29.31 10.47
C GLU A 195 -33.81 -28.10 9.67
N GLN A 196 -33.55 -28.25 8.36
CA GLN A 196 -33.15 -27.13 7.49
C GLN A 196 -34.23 -26.04 7.41
N ASN A 197 -35.50 -26.41 7.57
CA ASN A 197 -36.62 -25.46 7.58
C ASN A 197 -36.67 -24.59 8.85
N LEU A 198 -35.80 -24.83 9.84
CA LEU A 198 -35.70 -24.06 11.08
C LEU A 198 -34.61 -22.97 11.02
N LEU A 199 -33.58 -23.16 10.19
CA LEU A 199 -32.44 -22.25 10.10
C LEU A 199 -32.76 -20.99 9.28
N PRO A 200 -32.08 -19.87 9.57
CA PRO A 200 -32.19 -18.68 8.73
C PRO A 200 -31.72 -18.98 7.31
N SER A 201 -32.27 -18.24 6.35
CA SER A 201 -31.90 -18.35 4.94
C SER A 201 -30.43 -18.00 4.69
N ARG A 202 -29.79 -17.24 5.58
CA ARG A 202 -28.35 -16.97 5.56
C ARG A 202 -27.87 -16.65 6.97
N LEU A 203 -26.65 -17.08 7.28
CA LEU A 203 -26.00 -16.85 8.57
C LEU A 203 -24.72 -16.03 8.40
N TYR A 204 -24.57 -15.01 9.22
CA TYR A 204 -23.30 -14.33 9.44
C TYR A 204 -22.89 -14.57 10.89
N VAL A 205 -21.63 -14.80 11.13
CA VAL A 205 -21.10 -15.18 12.44
C VAL A 205 -19.88 -14.33 12.72
N SER A 206 -19.75 -13.79 13.93
CA SER A 206 -18.59 -12.98 14.34
C SER A 206 -17.92 -13.59 15.56
N SER A 207 -16.60 -13.40 15.67
CA SER A 207 -15.86 -13.64 16.91
C SER A 207 -14.80 -12.56 17.11
N SER A 208 -14.63 -12.13 18.37
CA SER A 208 -13.51 -11.30 18.80
C SER A 208 -12.30 -12.10 19.29
N LYS A 209 -12.46 -13.43 19.43
CA LYS A 209 -11.41 -14.37 19.85
C LYS A 209 -11.05 -15.32 18.72
N GLY A 210 -9.82 -15.83 18.73
CA GLY A 210 -9.37 -16.85 17.79
C GLY A 210 -10.12 -18.17 17.98
N LEU A 211 -11.05 -18.50 17.08
CA LEU A 211 -11.85 -19.73 17.20
C LEU A 211 -11.00 -21.00 17.05
N ASN A 212 -9.87 -20.94 16.32
CA ASN A 212 -8.92 -22.07 16.22
C ASN A 212 -8.35 -22.43 17.60
N GLU A 213 -7.83 -21.44 18.33
CA GLU A 213 -7.26 -21.64 19.67
C GLU A 213 -8.31 -22.12 20.68
N LEU A 214 -9.53 -21.58 20.61
CA LEU A 214 -10.63 -22.06 21.44
C LEU A 214 -11.00 -23.51 21.11
N SER A 215 -10.91 -23.90 19.85
CA SER A 215 -11.18 -25.28 19.42
C SER A 215 -10.11 -26.25 19.90
N GLU A 216 -8.83 -25.88 19.81
CA GLU A 216 -7.72 -26.67 20.35
C GLU A 216 -7.83 -26.86 21.88
N LYS A 217 -8.37 -25.87 22.59
CA LYS A 217 -8.64 -25.91 24.03
C LYS A 217 -9.94 -26.65 24.39
N GLY A 218 -10.69 -27.19 23.41
CA GLY A 218 -11.98 -27.85 23.63
C GLY A 218 -13.12 -26.91 24.01
N GLN A 219 -12.93 -25.59 23.87
CA GLN A 219 -13.92 -24.56 24.20
C GLN A 219 -14.82 -24.17 23.01
N PHE A 220 -14.46 -24.63 21.80
CA PHE A 220 -15.27 -24.43 20.60
C PHE A 220 -15.31 -25.70 19.73
N ASN A 221 -16.50 -26.09 19.29
CA ASN A 221 -16.74 -27.30 18.52
C ASN A 221 -15.99 -27.26 17.17
N ALA A 222 -15.06 -28.20 16.98
CA ALA A 222 -14.18 -28.26 15.81
C ALA A 222 -14.95 -28.51 14.50
N GLU A 223 -16.04 -29.27 14.55
CA GLU A 223 -16.86 -29.57 13.38
C GLU A 223 -17.70 -28.36 12.95
N LEU A 224 -18.23 -27.60 13.91
CA LEU A 224 -18.88 -26.32 13.64
C LEU A 224 -17.90 -25.31 13.03
N LEU A 225 -16.68 -25.23 13.56
CA LEU A 225 -15.64 -24.35 13.02
C LEU A 225 -15.30 -24.69 11.57
N LYS A 226 -15.21 -25.97 11.20
CA LYS A 226 -14.98 -26.40 9.81
C LYS A 226 -16.08 -25.89 8.86
N LYS A 227 -17.34 -25.82 9.31
CA LYS A 227 -18.46 -25.27 8.51
C LYS A 227 -18.31 -23.79 8.23
N PHE A 228 -17.74 -23.04 9.17
CA PHE A 228 -17.53 -21.60 9.04
C PHE A 228 -16.25 -21.24 8.27
N LYS A 229 -15.23 -22.09 8.32
CA LYS A 229 -13.94 -21.85 7.66
C LYS A 229 -14.03 -21.61 6.15
N GLY A 230 -15.02 -22.20 5.46
CA GLY A 230 -15.20 -22.06 4.02
C GLY A 230 -15.38 -20.62 3.53
N ALA A 231 -15.90 -19.72 4.36
CA ALA A 231 -16.06 -18.31 4.04
C ALA A 231 -15.69 -17.43 5.25
N THR A 232 -14.38 -17.28 5.49
CA THR A 232 -13.85 -16.47 6.59
C THR A 232 -13.30 -15.14 6.10
N ILE A 233 -13.70 -14.05 6.75
CA ILE A 233 -13.20 -12.69 6.53
C ILE A 233 -12.47 -12.25 7.80
N HIS A 234 -11.17 -12.01 7.68
CA HIS A 234 -10.35 -11.43 8.73
C HIS A 234 -10.39 -9.91 8.64
N ILE A 235 -10.63 -9.25 9.76
CA ILE A 235 -10.78 -7.81 9.88
C ILE A 235 -9.66 -7.33 10.81
N PRO A 236 -8.64 -6.65 10.27
CA PRO A 236 -7.52 -6.18 11.06
C PRO A 236 -7.96 -5.12 12.08
N PRO A 237 -7.29 -5.01 13.23
CA PRO A 237 -7.47 -3.91 14.15
C PRO A 237 -7.05 -2.57 13.52
N LEU A 238 -7.58 -1.47 14.06
CA LEU A 238 -7.37 -0.11 13.57
C LEU A 238 -5.90 0.30 13.61
N ARG A 239 -5.13 -0.18 14.60
CA ARG A 239 -3.68 0.07 14.70
C ARG A 239 -2.86 -0.51 13.54
N GLU A 240 -3.34 -1.56 12.89
CA GLU A 240 -2.71 -2.12 11.68
C GLU A 240 -3.05 -1.30 10.42
N ASN A 241 -3.93 -0.29 10.56
CA ASN A 241 -4.42 0.58 9.49
C ASN A 241 -4.50 2.04 9.93
N SER A 242 -3.51 2.52 10.70
CA SER A 242 -3.49 3.88 11.24
C SER A 242 -3.49 4.96 10.15
N SER A 243 -3.00 4.63 8.96
CA SER A 243 -3.06 5.47 7.75
C SER A 243 -4.50 5.84 7.33
N ASN A 244 -5.49 5.05 7.74
CA ASN A 244 -6.90 5.33 7.45
C ASN A 244 -7.53 6.27 8.50
N ILE A 245 -6.92 6.46 9.67
CA ILE A 245 -7.46 7.31 10.75
C ILE A 245 -7.73 8.74 10.26
N PRO A 246 -6.86 9.42 9.49
CA PRO A 246 -7.15 10.76 8.99
C PRO A 246 -8.40 10.82 8.08
N MET A 247 -8.54 9.85 7.17
CA MET A 247 -9.71 9.76 6.30
C MET A 247 -10.97 9.47 7.12
N MET A 248 -10.92 8.45 7.98
CA MET A 248 -12.03 8.04 8.84
C MET A 248 -12.47 9.15 9.79
N THR A 249 -11.51 9.92 10.31
CA THR A 249 -11.77 11.08 11.16
C THR A 249 -12.46 12.17 10.35
N ARG A 250 -11.93 12.56 9.19
CA ARG A 250 -12.58 13.57 8.34
C ARG A 250 -13.99 13.17 7.92
N ASP A 251 -14.16 11.95 7.42
CA ASP A 251 -15.46 11.44 6.96
C ASP A 251 -16.48 11.46 8.12
N TYR A 252 -16.07 11.04 9.32
CA TYR A 252 -16.93 11.03 10.51
C TYR A 252 -17.27 12.44 10.99
N LEU A 253 -16.33 13.37 10.94
CA LEU A 253 -16.56 14.77 11.29
C LEU A 253 -17.50 15.45 10.30
N GLU A 254 -17.39 15.13 9.00
CA GLU A 254 -18.35 15.57 7.97
C GLU A 254 -19.74 14.95 8.18
N GLU A 255 -19.83 13.68 8.56
CA GLU A 255 -21.09 13.02 8.90
C GLU A 255 -21.80 13.72 10.07
N ILE A 256 -21.05 14.04 11.13
CA ILE A 256 -21.56 14.80 12.29
C ILE A 256 -21.99 16.21 11.87
N ALA A 257 -21.20 16.88 11.04
CA ALA A 257 -21.51 18.21 10.53
C ALA A 257 -22.86 18.24 9.80
N GLN A 258 -23.09 17.25 8.94
CA GLN A 258 -24.34 17.10 8.18
C GLN A 258 -25.53 16.80 9.09
N LYS A 259 -25.32 15.95 10.11
CA LYS A 259 -26.36 15.59 11.09
C LYS A 259 -26.76 16.75 11.98
N ASP A 260 -25.79 17.55 12.42
CA ASP A 260 -26.00 18.68 13.32
C ASP A 260 -26.41 19.97 12.57
N GLY A 261 -26.21 20.02 11.24
CA GLY A 261 -26.41 21.23 10.44
C GLY A 261 -25.37 22.33 10.72
N LEU A 262 -24.17 21.95 11.18
CA LEU A 262 -23.08 22.84 11.57
C LEU A 262 -21.83 22.60 10.71
N PRO A 263 -20.86 23.53 10.66
CA PRO A 263 -19.58 23.29 9.98
C PRO A 263 -18.85 22.07 10.55
N ALA A 264 -18.11 21.37 9.67
CA ALA A 264 -17.30 20.22 10.06
C ALA A 264 -16.16 20.65 10.98
N PRO A 265 -15.98 20.00 12.15
CA PRO A 265 -14.85 20.31 13.01
C PRO A 265 -13.51 20.07 12.31
N GLN A 266 -12.53 20.94 12.56
CA GLN A 266 -11.18 20.79 12.02
C GLN A 266 -10.18 20.50 13.13
N LEU A 267 -9.37 19.46 12.92
CA LEU A 267 -8.24 19.13 13.79
C LEU A 267 -6.97 19.71 13.19
N ASP A 268 -6.13 20.29 14.03
CA ASP A 268 -4.79 20.67 13.62
C ASP A 268 -3.90 19.43 13.37
N SER A 269 -2.72 19.66 12.81
CA SER A 269 -1.79 18.58 12.48
C SER A 269 -1.30 17.81 13.71
N ALA A 270 -1.15 18.47 14.87
CA ALA A 270 -0.64 17.84 16.08
C ALA A 270 -1.71 16.95 16.75
N ALA A 271 -2.96 17.38 16.76
CA ALA A 271 -4.12 16.63 17.20
C ALA A 271 -4.34 15.40 16.31
N MET A 272 -4.25 15.55 14.99
CA MET A 272 -4.36 14.44 14.05
C MET A 272 -3.22 13.42 14.22
N ASP A 273 -2.00 13.88 14.43
CA ASP A 273 -0.83 13.02 14.66
C ASP A 273 -0.98 12.22 15.97
N ALA A 274 -1.48 12.85 17.04
CA ALA A 274 -1.80 12.14 18.29
C ALA A 274 -2.85 11.02 18.08
N LEU A 275 -3.90 11.28 17.29
CA LEU A 275 -4.87 10.25 16.93
C LEU A 275 -4.25 9.11 16.11
N CYS A 276 -3.30 9.39 15.21
CA CYS A 276 -2.65 8.37 14.38
C CYS A 276 -1.69 7.49 15.18
N ARG A 277 -1.07 8.02 16.24
CA ARG A 277 -0.10 7.31 17.09
C ARG A 277 -0.73 6.42 18.15
N TYR A 278 -2.00 6.66 18.49
CA TYR A 278 -2.70 5.87 19.50
C TYR A 278 -3.04 4.46 19.00
N SER A 279 -2.98 3.46 19.89
CA SER A 279 -3.13 2.04 19.53
C SER A 279 -4.59 1.59 19.34
N TRP A 280 -5.56 2.43 19.72
CA TRP A 280 -7.00 2.19 19.57
C TRP A 280 -7.45 0.77 19.97
N PRO A 281 -7.29 0.36 21.25
CA PRO A 281 -7.71 -0.97 21.72
C PRO A 281 -9.21 -1.28 21.49
N GLY A 282 -10.08 -0.27 21.45
CA GLY A 282 -11.49 -0.39 21.08
C GLY A 282 -11.78 -0.07 19.60
N ASN A 283 -10.72 0.05 18.80
CA ASN A 283 -10.73 0.20 17.34
C ASN A 283 -11.62 1.37 16.87
N ILE A 284 -12.36 1.20 15.78
CA ILE A 284 -13.19 2.24 15.15
C ILE A 284 -14.25 2.77 16.13
N ARG A 285 -14.79 1.90 16.99
CA ARG A 285 -15.78 2.29 17.99
C ARG A 285 -15.20 3.28 19.00
N GLU A 286 -13.98 3.03 19.45
CA GLU A 286 -13.27 3.93 20.37
C GLU A 286 -12.89 5.24 19.67
N LEU A 287 -12.37 5.19 18.44
CA LEU A 287 -12.07 6.40 17.65
C LEU A 287 -13.30 7.31 17.55
N ARG A 288 -14.45 6.77 17.15
CA ARG A 288 -15.70 7.55 17.07
C ARG A 288 -16.11 8.14 18.42
N SER A 289 -16.03 7.34 19.48
CA SER A 289 -16.36 7.80 20.84
C SER A 289 -15.42 8.91 21.32
N ALA A 290 -14.12 8.81 20.98
CA ALA A 290 -13.13 9.83 21.29
C ALA A 290 -13.39 11.12 20.53
N LEU A 291 -13.71 11.04 19.23
CA LEU A 291 -14.09 12.18 18.40
C LEU A 291 -15.37 12.85 18.92
N ASP A 292 -16.40 12.08 19.26
CA ASP A 292 -17.63 12.62 19.88
C ASP A 292 -17.31 13.42 21.16
N ARG A 293 -16.44 12.88 22.01
CA ARG A 293 -15.99 13.54 23.24
C ARG A 293 -15.22 14.83 22.94
N ILE A 294 -14.27 14.78 22.01
CA ILE A 294 -13.46 15.93 21.59
C ILE A 294 -14.37 17.05 21.09
N ILE A 295 -15.35 16.75 20.23
CA ILE A 295 -16.30 17.73 19.68
C ILE A 295 -17.19 18.32 20.79
N ALA A 296 -17.59 17.51 21.77
CA ALA A 296 -18.43 17.97 22.87
C ALA A 296 -17.68 18.89 23.85
N THR A 297 -16.36 18.76 23.98
CA THR A 297 -15.55 19.52 24.95
C THR A 297 -14.73 20.64 24.32
N ALA A 298 -14.54 20.64 22.99
CA ALA A 298 -13.73 21.65 22.31
C ALA A 298 -14.37 23.04 22.42
N PRO A 299 -13.58 24.10 22.70
CA PRO A 299 -14.08 25.47 22.80
C PRO A 299 -14.50 26.05 21.44
N SER A 300 -13.96 25.51 20.35
CA SER A 300 -14.32 25.86 18.97
C SER A 300 -14.30 24.61 18.09
N ARG A 301 -15.21 24.54 17.12
CA ARG A 301 -15.20 23.51 16.07
C ARG A 301 -14.17 23.80 14.97
N GLU A 302 -13.81 25.07 14.77
CA GLU A 302 -12.95 25.47 13.64
C GLU A 302 -11.47 25.18 13.85
N ASN A 303 -11.03 24.98 15.10
CA ASN A 303 -9.63 24.70 15.40
C ASN A 303 -9.50 23.88 16.69
N ILE A 304 -9.49 22.55 16.55
CA ILE A 304 -9.27 21.59 17.63
C ILE A 304 -7.78 21.25 17.64
N SER A 305 -7.10 21.70 18.67
CA SER A 305 -5.65 21.53 18.84
C SER A 305 -5.31 20.34 19.73
N LEU A 306 -4.02 20.08 19.90
CA LEU A 306 -3.53 19.01 20.74
C LEU A 306 -4.04 19.12 22.20
N SER A 307 -4.29 20.32 22.75
CA SER A 307 -4.78 20.45 24.13
C SER A 307 -6.17 19.88 24.36
N GLU A 308 -6.99 19.77 23.32
CA GLU A 308 -8.35 19.24 23.37
C GLU A 308 -8.39 17.71 23.21
N ILE A 309 -7.26 17.09 22.85
CA ILE A 309 -7.14 15.63 22.77
C ILE A 309 -7.00 15.04 24.20
N PRO A 310 -7.77 13.99 24.55
CA PRO A 310 -7.67 13.33 25.85
C PRO A 310 -6.22 12.95 26.23
N PRO A 311 -5.78 13.14 27.49
CA PRO A 311 -4.41 12.87 27.92
C PRO A 311 -3.96 11.43 27.64
N GLU A 312 -4.87 10.47 27.69
CA GLU A 312 -4.60 9.06 27.42
C GLU A 312 -4.16 8.82 25.96
N ILE A 313 -4.60 9.68 25.03
CA ILE A 313 -4.25 9.66 23.60
C ILE A 313 -2.99 10.50 23.34
N ARG A 314 -2.77 11.58 24.10
CA ARG A 314 -1.60 12.47 23.97
C ARG A 314 -0.28 11.84 24.39
N GLN A 315 -0.28 10.98 25.42
CA GLN A 315 0.94 10.48 26.08
C GLN A 315 1.54 9.22 25.44
N ALA A 316 1.32 8.95 24.15
CA ALA A 316 2.00 7.85 23.46
C ALA A 316 3.50 8.16 23.32
N GLU A 317 4.31 7.75 24.31
CA GLU A 317 5.76 8.01 24.42
C GLU A 317 6.58 7.45 23.24
N VAL A 318 7.48 8.30 22.72
CA VAL A 318 8.65 7.91 21.92
C VAL A 318 9.86 7.87 22.86
N GLN A 319 10.27 6.69 23.29
CA GLN A 319 11.46 6.47 24.13
C GLN A 319 12.78 6.44 23.33
N PHE A 320 13.03 7.36 22.40
CA PHE A 320 14.19 7.25 21.50
C PHE A 320 15.29 8.31 21.60
N GLU A 321 15.19 9.33 22.47
CA GLU A 321 16.24 10.39 22.54
C GLU A 321 16.84 10.66 23.93
N ALA A 322 16.28 10.14 25.02
CA ALA A 322 16.81 10.41 26.37
C ALA A 322 18.13 9.65 26.70
N VAL A 323 18.45 8.56 26.00
CA VAL A 323 19.48 7.59 26.43
C VAL A 323 20.94 8.05 26.18
N LYS A 324 21.21 9.10 25.40
CA LYS A 324 22.59 9.51 25.07
C LYS A 324 23.23 10.49 26.06
N LEU A 325 22.47 11.38 26.70
CA LEU A 325 23.02 12.36 27.64
C LEU A 325 23.12 11.81 29.08
N GLU A 326 22.33 10.80 29.43
CA GLU A 326 22.31 10.19 30.77
C GLU A 326 23.52 9.26 31.05
N LYS A 327 24.40 9.03 30.07
CA LYS A 327 25.56 8.11 30.19
C LYS A 327 26.90 8.79 30.48
N LEU A 328 26.96 10.12 30.54
CA LEU A 328 28.20 10.85 30.83
C LEU A 328 28.19 11.26 32.30
N GLU A 329 29.15 10.74 33.08
CA GLU A 329 29.15 10.87 34.54
C GLU A 329 29.80 12.18 35.02
N SER A 330 30.49 12.90 34.13
CA SER A 330 31.10 14.20 34.45
C SER A 330 31.19 15.18 33.26
N LEU A 331 31.25 16.48 33.58
CA LEU A 331 31.47 17.55 32.59
C LEU A 331 32.80 17.36 31.82
N LYS A 332 33.80 16.79 32.48
CA LYS A 332 35.11 16.51 31.88
C LYS A 332 35.02 15.44 30.78
N GLU A 333 34.17 14.43 30.95
CA GLU A 333 33.92 13.41 29.91
C GLU A 333 33.14 13.99 28.74
N ALA A 334 32.18 14.88 29.00
CA ALA A 334 31.45 15.58 27.95
C ALA A 334 32.36 16.47 27.10
N GLU A 335 33.28 17.21 27.72
CA GLU A 335 34.28 18.03 27.03
C GLU A 335 35.26 17.17 26.21
N GLN A 336 35.71 16.03 26.75
CA GLN A 336 36.58 15.11 26.03
C GLN A 336 35.90 14.47 24.81
N HIS A 337 34.62 14.09 24.94
CA HIS A 337 33.85 13.53 23.84
C HIS A 337 33.62 14.57 22.75
N TRP A 338 33.24 15.79 23.13
CA TRP A 338 33.06 16.91 22.19
C TRP A 338 34.37 17.26 21.47
N GLU A 339 35.48 17.33 22.21
CA GLU A 339 36.79 17.64 21.63
C GLU A 339 37.26 16.57 20.64
N LYS A 340 37.04 15.28 20.96
CA LYS A 340 37.33 14.16 20.06
C LYS A 340 36.55 14.26 18.76
N ASP A 341 35.24 14.50 18.84
CA ASP A 341 34.36 14.63 17.67
C ASP A 341 34.75 15.84 16.81
N TYR A 342 35.10 16.95 17.45
CA TYR A 342 35.58 18.16 16.79
C TYR A 342 36.89 17.93 16.02
N ILE A 343 37.86 17.24 16.63
CA ILE A 343 39.14 16.89 15.97
C ILE A 343 38.89 15.94 14.79
N LEU A 344 38.04 14.92 14.96
CA LEU A 344 37.68 13.97 13.90
C LEU A 344 37.01 14.67 12.70
N HIS A 345 36.05 15.56 12.96
CA HIS A 345 35.38 16.33 11.91
C HIS A 345 36.39 17.11 11.05
N HIS A 346 37.34 17.79 11.68
CA HIS A 346 38.32 18.60 10.97
C HIS A 346 39.42 17.79 10.27
N LEU A 347 39.81 16.62 10.82
CA LEU A 347 40.69 15.67 10.13
C LEU A 347 40.03 15.14 8.86
N LYS A 348 38.76 14.73 8.94
CA LYS A 348 37.99 14.24 7.78
C LYS A 348 37.84 15.31 6.70
N LYS A 349 37.46 16.53 7.08
CA LYS A 349 37.37 17.69 6.17
C LYS A 349 38.67 17.98 5.41
N ASN A 350 39.82 17.60 5.97
CA ASN A 350 41.14 17.80 5.37
C ASN A 350 41.76 16.50 4.84
N ASN A 351 40.96 15.48 4.54
CA ASN A 351 41.41 14.19 3.99
C ASN A 351 42.47 13.50 4.86
N TRP A 352 42.31 13.56 6.18
CA TRP A 352 43.22 12.99 7.17
C TRP A 352 44.65 13.54 7.12
N ASP A 353 44.87 14.67 6.43
CA ASP A 353 46.15 15.37 6.43
C ASP A 353 46.30 16.16 7.73
N VAL A 354 47.06 15.59 8.67
CA VAL A 354 47.35 16.18 9.98
C VAL A 354 47.95 17.58 9.86
N LYS A 355 48.86 17.80 8.91
CA LYS A 355 49.56 19.08 8.77
C LYS A 355 48.63 20.17 8.25
N LYS A 356 47.74 19.81 7.33
CA LYS A 356 46.68 20.72 6.83
C LYS A 356 45.65 21.02 7.90
N THR A 357 45.28 20.01 8.69
CA THR A 357 44.28 20.12 9.76
C THR A 357 44.77 20.96 10.93
N SER A 358 45.99 20.73 11.42
CA SER A 358 46.55 21.51 12.54
C SER A 358 46.69 22.99 12.17
N LYS A 359 47.10 23.28 10.94
CA LYS A 359 47.17 24.64 10.41
C LYS A 359 45.80 25.31 10.29
N ALA A 360 44.77 24.57 9.85
CA ALA A 360 43.40 25.08 9.75
C ALA A 360 42.79 25.38 11.13
N LEU A 361 43.10 24.56 12.13
CA LEU A 361 42.67 24.73 13.52
C LEU A 361 43.54 25.73 14.29
N LYS A 362 44.63 26.25 13.69
CA LYS A 362 45.61 27.15 14.32
C LYS A 362 46.24 26.56 15.59
N VAL A 363 46.43 25.23 15.61
CA VAL A 363 47.08 24.51 16.70
C VAL A 363 48.44 24.02 16.22
N ASP A 364 49.43 24.02 17.12
CA ASP A 364 50.73 23.45 16.83
C ASP A 364 50.61 21.96 16.46
N ARG A 365 51.45 21.48 15.53
CA ARG A 365 51.35 20.12 15.00
C ARG A 365 51.61 19.06 16.06
N ASP A 366 52.59 19.29 16.95
CA ASP A 366 52.98 18.31 17.95
C ASP A 366 51.93 18.26 19.08
N MET A 367 51.38 19.42 19.45
CA MET A 367 50.22 19.50 20.36
C MET A 367 48.98 18.81 19.77
N PHE A 368 48.72 18.99 18.47
CA PHE A 368 47.60 18.37 17.78
C PHE A 368 47.76 16.85 17.67
N MET A 369 48.97 16.36 17.38
CA MET A 369 49.31 14.93 17.43
C MET A 369 49.10 14.35 18.83
N GLY A 370 49.54 15.06 19.88
CA GLY A 370 49.28 14.65 21.26
C GLY A 370 47.78 14.53 21.59
N LYS A 371 46.93 15.40 21.04
CA LYS A 371 45.46 15.29 21.18
C LYS A 371 44.88 14.10 20.42
N ILE A 372 45.37 13.82 19.20
CA ILE A 372 44.97 12.64 18.42
C ILE A 372 45.27 11.35 19.19
N GLU A 373 46.47 11.24 19.77
CA GLU A 373 46.88 10.09 20.58
C GLU A 373 46.07 10.00 21.89
N THR A 374 45.89 11.11 22.61
CA THR A 374 45.11 11.16 23.86
C THR A 374 43.67 10.69 23.66
N HIS A 375 43.06 11.01 22.51
CA HIS A 375 41.68 10.62 22.17
C HIS A 375 41.58 9.28 21.43
N GLY A 376 42.72 8.61 21.19
CA GLY A 376 42.80 7.30 20.54
C GLY A 376 42.38 7.31 19.07
N ILE A 377 42.60 8.42 18.36
CA ILE A 377 42.21 8.59 16.95
C ILE A 377 43.27 7.93 16.04
N LYS A 378 42.88 6.91 15.26
CA LYS A 378 43.78 6.22 14.32
C LYS A 378 43.77 6.93 12.96
N ILE A 379 44.95 7.33 12.47
CA ILE A 379 45.11 7.94 11.14
C ILE A 379 45.33 6.83 10.09
N PRO A 380 44.57 6.79 8.98
CA PRO A 380 44.78 5.82 7.92
C PRO A 380 46.16 5.97 7.26
N SER A 381 46.98 4.92 7.22
CA SER A 381 48.33 4.93 6.64
C SER A 381 48.30 4.91 5.10
N LYS A 382 48.93 5.89 4.45
CA LYS A 382 49.22 5.88 3.01
C LYS A 382 50.47 5.05 2.73
N GLU A 383 50.40 3.72 2.74
CA GLU A 383 51.40 2.85 2.10
C GLU A 383 50.95 1.37 2.13
N SER A 384 50.03 1.00 1.23
CA SER A 384 49.98 -0.35 0.64
C SER A 384 49.21 -0.29 -0.68
N LYS A 385 49.77 -0.87 -1.75
CA LYS A 385 49.05 -1.16 -2.98
C LYS A 385 48.19 -2.40 -2.74
N ASP A 386 47.13 -2.22 -1.97
CA ASP A 386 46.00 -3.14 -1.96
C ASP A 386 44.83 -2.38 -2.58
N ASP A 387 44.27 -2.92 -3.65
CA ASP A 387 43.31 -2.29 -4.57
C ASP A 387 41.91 -2.11 -3.98
N ASN A 388 41.84 -2.07 -2.66
CA ASN A 388 40.63 -2.09 -1.86
C ASN A 388 40.23 -0.65 -1.53
N ARG A 389 39.76 0.06 -2.57
CA ARG A 389 39.27 1.43 -2.45
C ARG A 389 38.13 1.47 -1.43
N SER A 390 38.34 2.24 -0.38
CA SER A 390 37.36 2.46 0.67
C SER A 390 36.59 3.75 0.36
N PHE A 391 35.27 3.65 0.34
CA PHE A 391 34.39 4.78 0.05
C PHE A 391 33.58 5.12 1.30
N PRO A 392 33.36 6.41 1.62
CA PRO A 392 32.44 6.77 2.68
C PRO A 392 31.05 6.25 2.33
N GLN A 393 30.34 5.73 3.34
CA GLN A 393 28.92 5.46 3.23
C GLN A 393 28.18 6.77 2.97
N ARG A 394 27.03 6.71 2.30
CA ARG A 394 26.28 7.90 1.89
C ARG A 394 24.79 7.73 2.15
N THR A 395 24.15 8.81 2.56
CA THR A 395 22.70 8.94 2.71
C THR A 395 22.22 10.28 2.14
N LEU A 396 20.92 10.59 2.28
CA LEU A 396 20.37 11.91 1.92
C LEU A 396 20.46 12.86 3.12
N LYS A 397 20.55 14.18 2.89
CA LYS A 397 20.52 15.17 3.99
C LYS A 397 19.12 15.38 4.56
N ARG A 398 18.09 15.16 3.75
CA ARG A 398 16.69 15.40 4.12
C ARG A 398 15.80 14.29 3.57
N SER A 399 14.62 14.17 4.18
CA SER A 399 13.61 13.25 3.67
C SER A 399 13.00 13.79 2.39
N MET A 400 12.76 12.90 1.42
CA MET A 400 12.16 13.22 0.13
C MET A 400 10.84 12.47 -0.05
N VAL A 401 9.91 13.05 -0.82
CA VAL A 401 8.61 12.44 -1.11
C VAL A 401 8.35 12.52 -2.61
N LEU A 402 8.00 11.38 -3.20
CA LEU A 402 7.58 11.27 -4.59
C LEU A 402 6.21 10.58 -4.65
N CYS A 403 5.28 11.16 -5.39
CA CYS A 403 3.94 10.59 -5.59
C CYS A 403 3.77 10.18 -7.04
N GLY A 404 3.27 8.97 -7.30
CA GLY A 404 3.02 8.47 -8.64
C GLY A 404 2.00 7.35 -8.68
N SER A 405 2.13 6.41 -9.61
CA SER A 405 1.28 5.22 -9.72
C SER A 405 2.15 4.01 -10.04
N GLY A 406 1.84 2.84 -9.47
CA GLY A 406 2.54 1.60 -9.79
C GLY A 406 2.27 1.14 -11.23
N LEU A 407 3.21 0.43 -11.86
CA LEU A 407 3.08 -0.06 -13.24
C LEU A 407 2.04 -1.17 -13.35
N HIS A 408 2.14 -2.14 -12.44
CA HIS A 408 1.37 -3.38 -12.51
C HIS A 408 0.03 -3.24 -11.80
N LEU A 409 0.00 -2.63 -10.61
CA LEU A 409 -1.20 -2.47 -9.80
C LEU A 409 -2.03 -1.23 -10.19
N GLY A 410 -1.42 -0.24 -10.83
CA GLY A 410 -2.12 0.99 -11.27
C GLY A 410 -2.71 1.85 -10.15
N ILE A 411 -2.39 1.53 -8.90
CA ILE A 411 -2.80 2.25 -7.70
C ILE A 411 -1.88 3.47 -7.53
N LYS A 412 -2.45 4.61 -7.11
CA LYS A 412 -1.63 5.76 -6.70
C LYS A 412 -0.78 5.35 -5.51
N THR A 413 0.54 5.38 -5.68
CA THR A 413 1.53 4.99 -4.68
C THR A 413 2.44 6.19 -4.40
N GLY A 414 2.96 6.23 -3.19
CA GLY A 414 3.86 7.28 -2.71
C GLY A 414 5.12 6.63 -2.17
N LEU A 415 6.24 7.28 -2.41
CA LEU A 415 7.56 6.86 -2.00
C LEU A 415 8.16 7.96 -1.12
N ILE A 416 8.52 7.61 0.12
CA ILE A 416 9.18 8.50 1.05
C ILE A 416 10.59 7.97 1.30
N LEU A 417 11.59 8.78 0.99
CA LEU A 417 13.00 8.45 1.26
C LEU A 417 13.41 9.12 2.55
N GLN A 418 13.88 8.34 3.53
CA GLN A 418 14.36 8.87 4.79
C GLN A 418 15.83 8.48 5.00
N PRO A 419 16.69 9.44 5.36
CA PRO A 419 18.08 9.15 5.69
C PRO A 419 18.19 8.13 6.83
N LEU A 420 19.17 7.23 6.74
CA LEU A 420 19.47 6.27 7.80
C LEU A 420 20.92 6.41 8.28
N PRO A 421 21.22 6.07 9.55
CA PRO A 421 22.58 6.00 10.07
C PRO A 421 23.47 5.02 9.28
N PRO A 422 24.80 5.17 9.37
CA PRO A 422 25.71 4.23 8.72
C PRO A 422 25.51 2.78 9.19
N GLY A 423 25.73 1.83 8.28
CA GLY A 423 25.56 0.40 8.49
C GLY A 423 24.13 -0.13 8.37
N SER A 424 23.16 0.75 8.08
CA SER A 424 21.75 0.36 7.96
C SER A 424 21.44 -0.39 6.67
N GLY A 425 22.14 -0.06 5.57
CA GLY A 425 21.80 -0.58 4.24
C GLY A 425 20.56 0.10 3.64
N ILE A 426 20.09 -0.43 2.51
CA ILE A 426 18.82 -0.03 1.91
C ILE A 426 17.70 -0.89 2.50
N ILE A 427 16.69 -0.22 3.03
CA ILE A 427 15.56 -0.86 3.71
C ILE A 427 14.28 -0.33 3.09
N PHE A 428 13.43 -1.23 2.59
CA PHE A 428 12.06 -0.88 2.24
C PHE A 428 11.20 -0.97 3.51
N GLY A 429 10.39 0.04 3.77
CA GLY A 429 9.44 0.06 4.88
C GLY A 429 8.02 0.17 4.33
N ASP A 430 7.10 -0.64 4.84
CA ASP A 430 5.70 -0.40 4.51
C ASP A 430 5.20 0.85 5.27
N ILE A 431 4.63 1.82 4.54
CA ILE A 431 4.14 3.08 5.11
C ILE A 431 3.07 2.81 6.18
N SER A 432 2.31 1.72 6.04
CA SER A 432 1.14 1.44 6.88
C SER A 432 1.44 0.63 8.15
N SER A 433 2.37 -0.31 8.10
CA SER A 433 2.68 -1.27 9.17
C SER A 433 4.01 -1.02 9.87
N GLY A 434 4.89 -0.21 9.28
CA GLY A 434 6.25 0.01 9.79
C GLY A 434 7.16 -1.22 9.72
N GLN A 435 6.69 -2.33 9.16
CA GLN A 435 7.52 -3.50 8.88
C GLN A 435 8.55 -3.15 7.81
N THR A 436 9.76 -3.67 8.00
CA THR A 436 10.90 -3.38 7.15
C THR A 436 11.38 -4.63 6.42
N ILE A 437 11.64 -4.48 5.13
CA ILE A 437 12.20 -5.49 4.24
C ILE A 437 13.59 -4.97 3.81
N PRO A 438 14.69 -5.50 4.38
CA PRO A 438 16.02 -5.20 3.88
C PRO A 438 16.15 -5.56 2.39
N ALA A 439 16.74 -4.67 1.59
CA ALA A 439 16.95 -4.88 0.16
C ALA A 439 18.13 -5.82 -0.08
N ASN A 440 17.91 -7.11 0.16
CA ASN A 440 18.92 -8.15 0.00
C ASN A 440 18.32 -9.40 -0.66
N ILE A 441 19.21 -10.31 -1.07
CA ILE A 441 18.84 -11.51 -1.86
C ILE A 441 17.95 -12.49 -1.08
N GLU A 442 18.06 -12.52 0.25
CA GLU A 442 17.29 -13.42 1.11
C GLU A 442 15.80 -13.08 1.11
N ASN A 443 15.45 -11.81 0.87
CA ASN A 443 14.07 -11.35 0.87
C ASN A 443 13.44 -11.38 -0.54
N ILE A 444 14.08 -11.93 -1.56
CA ILE A 444 13.51 -11.99 -2.91
C ILE A 444 12.29 -12.92 -2.92
N MET A 445 11.15 -12.38 -3.32
CA MET A 445 9.88 -13.11 -3.44
C MET A 445 9.69 -13.68 -4.84
N SER A 446 9.78 -12.83 -5.86
CA SER A 446 9.58 -13.18 -7.27
C SER A 446 10.44 -12.31 -8.18
N THR A 447 10.83 -12.90 -9.31
CA THR A 447 11.51 -12.26 -10.44
C THR A 447 10.65 -12.29 -11.70
N ASP A 448 9.35 -12.58 -11.56
CA ASP A 448 8.40 -12.62 -12.66
C ASP A 448 8.04 -11.18 -13.06
N TYR A 449 8.46 -10.78 -14.27
CA TYR A 449 8.25 -9.45 -14.86
C TYR A 449 8.93 -8.26 -14.17
N SER A 450 9.19 -8.34 -12.86
CA SER A 450 9.89 -7.33 -12.04
C SER A 450 10.59 -8.01 -10.87
N THR A 451 11.48 -7.29 -10.18
CA THR A 451 12.06 -7.78 -8.92
C THR A 451 11.18 -7.35 -7.75
N SER A 452 10.78 -8.34 -6.93
CA SER A 452 9.95 -8.13 -5.75
C SER A 452 10.59 -8.72 -4.50
N LEU A 453 10.43 -8.03 -3.38
CA LEU A 453 10.89 -8.46 -2.07
C LEU A 453 9.70 -8.75 -1.15
N GLN A 454 9.86 -9.70 -0.25
CA GLN A 454 8.90 -10.01 0.80
C GLN A 454 9.63 -10.38 2.09
N LYS A 455 9.14 -9.86 3.22
CA LYS A 455 9.53 -10.32 4.55
C LYS A 455 8.32 -10.30 5.46
N GLY A 456 7.98 -11.47 6.02
CA GLY A 456 6.76 -11.63 6.78
C GLY A 456 5.53 -11.43 5.89
N ARG A 457 4.70 -10.43 6.21
CA ARG A 457 3.49 -10.11 5.42
C ARG A 457 3.67 -8.92 4.49
N SER A 458 4.77 -8.16 4.64
CA SER A 458 5.05 -7.02 3.79
C SER A 458 5.77 -7.47 2.53
N SER A 459 5.38 -6.88 1.40
CA SER A 459 6.04 -7.05 0.11
C SER A 459 6.16 -5.72 -0.61
N VAL A 460 7.19 -5.61 -1.45
CA VAL A 460 7.37 -4.49 -2.38
C VAL A 460 7.76 -5.05 -3.74
N ALA A 461 7.15 -4.53 -4.80
CA ALA A 461 7.43 -4.92 -6.18
C ALA A 461 8.04 -3.77 -6.99
N THR A 462 8.72 -4.14 -8.08
CA THR A 462 9.26 -3.21 -9.10
C THR A 462 10.35 -2.29 -8.54
N ILE A 463 11.26 -2.85 -7.74
CA ILE A 463 12.30 -2.08 -7.03
C ILE A 463 13.50 -1.71 -7.91
N GLU A 464 13.68 -2.39 -9.03
CA GLU A 464 14.85 -2.32 -9.89
C GLU A 464 15.23 -0.88 -10.31
N HIS A 465 14.28 -0.05 -10.74
CA HIS A 465 14.60 1.30 -11.23
C HIS A 465 15.16 2.21 -10.14
N ILE A 466 14.53 2.23 -8.96
CA ILE A 466 15.03 3.05 -7.86
C ILE A 466 16.33 2.48 -7.31
N MET A 467 16.44 1.15 -7.20
CA MET A 467 17.68 0.50 -6.78
C MET A 467 18.84 0.83 -7.73
N ALA A 468 18.59 0.96 -9.05
CA ALA A 468 19.61 1.36 -10.02
C ALA A 468 20.14 2.77 -9.73
N VAL A 469 19.26 3.72 -9.39
CA VAL A 469 19.67 5.07 -8.98
C VAL A 469 20.47 5.00 -7.68
N LEU A 470 19.98 4.30 -6.67
CA LEU A 470 20.70 4.20 -5.39
C LEU A 470 22.09 3.57 -5.56
N HIS A 471 22.21 2.58 -6.45
CA HIS A 471 23.48 1.97 -6.80
C HIS A 471 24.44 2.97 -7.44
N MET A 472 24.00 3.65 -8.51
CA MET A 472 24.86 4.55 -9.29
C MET A 472 25.23 5.81 -8.50
N TYR A 473 24.33 6.34 -7.68
CA TYR A 473 24.60 7.47 -6.77
C TYR A 473 25.30 7.06 -5.47
N ARG A 474 25.60 5.76 -5.31
CA ARG A 474 26.31 5.18 -4.17
C ARG A 474 25.64 5.44 -2.82
N ILE A 475 24.30 5.51 -2.80
CA ILE A 475 23.53 5.66 -1.57
C ILE A 475 23.52 4.32 -0.84
N THR A 476 24.13 4.26 0.34
CA THR A 476 24.29 3.02 1.10
C THR A 476 23.25 2.85 2.20
N ASN A 477 22.74 3.95 2.77
CA ASN A 477 21.85 3.89 3.93
C ASN A 477 20.59 4.71 3.66
N LEU A 478 19.45 4.04 3.50
CA LEU A 478 18.19 4.72 3.20
C LEU A 478 16.99 3.86 3.60
N LEU A 479 16.01 4.48 4.24
CA LEU A 479 14.69 3.90 4.46
C LEU A 479 13.75 4.40 3.36
N ILE A 480 13.26 3.48 2.55
CA ILE A 480 12.32 3.73 1.46
C ILE A 480 10.95 3.30 1.96
N LYS A 481 10.16 4.25 2.49
CA LYS A 481 8.78 3.95 2.86
C LYS A 481 7.89 3.98 1.64
N ILE A 482 7.20 2.88 1.39
CA ILE A 482 6.37 2.68 0.21
C ILE A 482 5.18 1.76 0.51
N GLY A 483 4.17 1.75 -0.36
CA GLY A 483 3.16 0.70 -0.37
C GLY A 483 3.66 -0.56 -1.10
N ASP A 484 2.74 -1.28 -1.75
CA ASP A 484 3.07 -2.58 -2.38
C ASP A 484 3.97 -2.49 -3.63
N GLU A 485 4.04 -1.33 -4.29
CA GLU A 485 4.75 -1.17 -5.56
C GLU A 485 5.40 0.22 -5.69
N VAL A 486 6.59 0.23 -6.28
CA VAL A 486 7.31 1.46 -6.63
C VAL A 486 6.60 2.22 -7.75
N PRO A 487 6.45 3.56 -7.65
CA PRO A 487 5.87 4.34 -8.73
C PRO A 487 6.68 4.18 -10.01
N VAL A 488 6.02 3.85 -11.13
CA VAL A 488 6.71 3.65 -12.41
C VAL A 488 7.13 4.95 -13.08
N MET A 489 6.50 6.06 -12.69
CA MET A 489 6.75 7.38 -13.24
C MET A 489 6.56 7.41 -14.76
N ASP A 490 7.61 7.70 -15.53
CA ASP A 490 7.60 7.68 -17.01
C ASP A 490 8.08 6.34 -17.61
N GLY A 491 8.33 5.33 -16.76
CA GLY A 491 8.89 4.03 -17.15
C GLY A 491 10.41 3.96 -17.09
N SER A 492 11.10 5.06 -16.79
CA SER A 492 12.55 5.12 -16.65
C SER A 492 12.97 5.47 -15.21
N ALA A 493 14.25 5.71 -14.97
CA ALA A 493 14.75 6.15 -13.67
C ALA A 493 15.04 7.66 -13.58
N LYS A 494 14.67 8.44 -14.62
CA LYS A 494 14.96 9.88 -14.68
C LYS A 494 14.41 10.65 -13.47
N ASP A 495 13.14 10.41 -13.13
CA ASP A 495 12.47 11.11 -12.02
C ASP A 495 13.05 10.70 -10.65
N PHE A 496 13.59 9.49 -10.53
CA PHE A 496 14.31 9.06 -9.33
C PHE A 496 15.67 9.74 -9.19
N CYS A 497 16.39 9.97 -10.29
CA CYS A 497 17.63 10.76 -10.26
C CYS A 497 17.35 12.17 -9.74
N GLU A 498 16.34 12.85 -10.29
CA GLU A 498 15.94 14.20 -9.88
C GLU A 498 15.56 14.24 -8.39
N LEU A 499 14.75 13.28 -7.94
CA LEU A 499 14.34 13.15 -6.53
C LEU A 499 15.54 12.99 -5.57
N ILE A 500 16.51 12.15 -5.95
CA ILE A 500 17.68 11.85 -5.12
C ILE A 500 18.64 13.03 -5.07
N GLU A 501 18.85 13.73 -6.19
CA GLU A 501 19.65 14.96 -6.24
C GLU A 501 19.03 16.09 -5.40
N ASP A 502 17.71 16.27 -5.48
CA ASP A 502 16.97 17.23 -4.66
C ASP A 502 17.07 16.90 -3.16
N GLY A 503 17.30 15.63 -2.81
CA GLY A 503 17.54 15.19 -1.43
C GLY A 503 18.85 15.69 -0.82
N GLU A 504 19.81 16.10 -1.67
CA GLU A 504 21.21 16.37 -1.34
C GLU A 504 21.92 15.20 -0.64
N PHE A 505 23.22 15.05 -0.88
CA PHE A 505 23.99 13.93 -0.33
C PHE A 505 24.67 14.27 0.99
N GLU A 506 24.70 13.30 1.90
CA GLU A 506 25.50 13.32 3.12
C GLU A 506 26.40 12.09 3.15
N ASP A 507 27.71 12.31 3.00
CA ASP A 507 28.71 11.28 3.25
C ASP A 507 28.84 11.10 4.77
N GLN A 508 28.81 9.83 5.20
CA GLN A 508 28.77 9.40 6.59
C GLN A 508 30.14 8.91 7.06
N ASP A 509 30.27 8.77 8.37
CA ASP A 509 31.55 8.52 9.04
C ASP A 509 32.10 7.10 8.91
N GLU A 510 31.28 6.16 8.46
CA GLU A 510 31.66 4.76 8.19
C GLU A 510 31.94 4.54 6.71
N PHE A 511 32.70 3.49 6.39
CA PHE A 511 33.15 3.21 5.03
C PHE A 511 32.66 1.84 4.54
N TYR A 512 32.63 1.67 3.22
CA TYR A 512 32.43 0.38 2.57
C TYR A 512 33.54 0.13 1.54
N GLN A 513 33.66 -1.12 1.11
CA GLN A 513 34.55 -1.56 0.03
C GLN A 513 33.69 -2.12 -1.10
N GLU A 514 34.16 -1.92 -2.33
CA GLU A 514 33.55 -2.54 -3.51
C GLU A 514 33.74 -4.06 -3.47
N LEU A 515 32.78 -4.81 -4.00
CA LEU A 515 32.91 -6.24 -4.24
C LEU A 515 33.72 -6.43 -5.53
N ILE A 516 34.94 -6.94 -5.41
CA ILE A 516 35.84 -7.14 -6.55
C ILE A 516 35.64 -8.56 -7.08
N ILE A 517 35.37 -8.66 -8.39
CA ILE A 517 35.25 -9.94 -9.08
C ILE A 517 36.65 -10.48 -9.37
N ASP A 518 36.95 -11.68 -8.86
CA ASP A 518 38.26 -12.33 -8.89
C ASP A 518 38.41 -13.32 -10.05
N LYS A 519 37.31 -13.90 -10.51
CA LYS A 519 37.22 -14.81 -11.66
C LYS A 519 35.87 -14.68 -12.36
N THR A 520 35.72 -15.36 -13.48
CA THR A 520 34.46 -15.37 -14.22
C THR A 520 33.41 -16.24 -13.52
N TYR A 521 32.21 -15.69 -13.36
CA TYR A 521 31.01 -16.39 -12.89
C TYR A 521 29.93 -16.34 -13.95
N THR A 522 29.17 -17.42 -14.11
CA THR A 522 28.11 -17.51 -15.12
C THR A 522 26.86 -18.15 -14.54
N PHE A 523 25.69 -17.72 -15.02
CA PHE A 523 24.40 -18.31 -14.70
C PHE A 523 23.51 -18.42 -15.95
N GLY A 524 22.82 -19.54 -16.08
CA GLY A 524 21.96 -19.86 -17.22
C GLY A 524 22.61 -20.79 -18.26
N PRO A 525 21.81 -21.39 -19.16
CA PRO A 525 22.31 -22.27 -20.21
C PRO A 525 23.13 -21.49 -21.24
N GLN A 526 24.34 -21.97 -21.53
CA GLN A 526 25.26 -21.38 -22.51
C GLN A 526 24.99 -21.87 -23.95
N GLU A 527 23.79 -22.40 -24.19
CA GLU A 527 23.36 -22.83 -25.51
C GLU A 527 23.01 -21.61 -26.38
N LYS A 528 23.15 -21.76 -27.70
CA LYS A 528 22.96 -20.65 -28.63
C LYS A 528 21.50 -20.15 -28.60
N GLY A 529 21.32 -18.86 -28.31
CA GLY A 529 20.02 -18.21 -28.29
C GLY A 529 19.31 -18.23 -26.94
N GLU A 530 19.85 -18.96 -25.95
CA GLU A 530 19.26 -19.05 -24.62
C GLU A 530 19.65 -17.87 -23.70
N PRO A 531 18.76 -17.45 -22.78
CA PRO A 531 19.06 -16.40 -21.81
C PRO A 531 20.14 -16.81 -20.80
N HIS A 532 21.23 -16.05 -20.73
CA HIS A 532 22.29 -16.25 -19.76
C HIS A 532 22.99 -14.93 -19.40
N ILE A 533 23.72 -14.95 -18.28
CA ILE A 533 24.50 -13.80 -17.80
C ILE A 533 25.80 -14.28 -17.17
N SER A 534 26.88 -13.52 -17.38
CA SER A 534 28.16 -13.74 -16.73
C SER A 534 28.74 -12.43 -16.20
N ILE A 535 29.71 -12.54 -15.30
CA ILE A 535 30.52 -11.42 -14.83
C ILE A 535 31.98 -11.87 -14.75
N GLU A 536 32.90 -11.04 -15.22
CA GLU A 536 34.34 -11.31 -15.22
C GLU A 536 35.14 -10.18 -14.54
N PRO A 537 36.38 -10.45 -14.11
CA PRO A 537 37.25 -9.43 -13.52
C PRO A 537 37.46 -8.25 -14.47
N CYS A 538 37.29 -7.04 -13.95
CA CYS A 538 37.53 -5.80 -14.67
C CYS A 538 37.92 -4.71 -13.68
N ASP A 539 38.74 -3.74 -14.11
CA ASP A 539 39.19 -2.63 -13.27
C ASP A 539 38.11 -1.56 -13.05
N THR A 540 37.08 -1.57 -13.90
CA THR A 540 35.93 -0.67 -13.84
C THR A 540 34.64 -1.49 -13.70
N PHE A 541 33.53 -0.79 -13.44
CA PHE A 541 32.21 -1.43 -13.46
C PHE A 541 31.56 -1.23 -14.83
N LYS A 542 31.27 -2.34 -15.50
CA LYS A 542 30.85 -2.35 -16.90
C LYS A 542 29.74 -3.37 -17.13
N VAL A 543 28.79 -3.04 -18.00
CA VAL A 543 27.68 -3.92 -18.38
C VAL A 543 27.55 -3.92 -19.90
N SER A 544 27.71 -5.07 -20.52
CA SER A 544 27.37 -5.33 -21.92
C SER A 544 26.07 -6.12 -21.99
N TYR A 545 25.13 -5.68 -22.80
CA TYR A 545 23.85 -6.34 -23.00
C TYR A 545 23.60 -6.61 -24.49
N HIS A 546 23.34 -7.88 -24.81
CA HIS A 546 22.94 -8.36 -26.12
C HIS A 546 21.45 -8.75 -26.13
N MET A 547 20.70 -8.19 -27.08
CA MET A 547 19.30 -8.52 -27.35
C MET A 547 19.16 -9.18 -28.72
N GLU A 548 18.41 -10.27 -28.77
CA GLU A 548 17.96 -10.89 -30.01
C GLU A 548 16.48 -11.28 -29.85
N TYR A 549 15.60 -10.47 -30.44
CA TYR A 549 14.14 -10.63 -30.40
C TYR A 549 13.53 -10.38 -31.78
N PRO A 550 12.30 -10.86 -32.05
CA PRO A 550 11.58 -10.49 -33.26
C PRO A 550 11.40 -8.98 -33.40
N ALA A 551 11.08 -8.53 -34.62
CA ALA A 551 10.68 -7.14 -34.86
C ALA A 551 9.54 -6.72 -33.89
N PRO A 552 9.54 -5.49 -33.36
CA PRO A 552 10.41 -4.36 -33.73
C PRO A 552 11.77 -4.27 -33.05
N ILE A 553 12.09 -5.13 -32.08
CA ILE A 553 13.34 -5.01 -31.32
C ILE A 553 14.54 -5.46 -32.17
N GLY A 554 14.44 -6.61 -32.83
CA GLY A 554 15.53 -7.12 -33.65
C GLY A 554 16.76 -7.53 -32.82
N VAL A 555 17.94 -7.37 -33.42
CA VAL A 555 19.24 -7.61 -32.78
C VAL A 555 19.86 -6.27 -32.39
N MET A 556 20.14 -6.08 -31.10
CA MET A 556 20.69 -4.83 -30.58
C MET A 556 21.71 -5.12 -29.48
N ASP A 557 22.80 -4.36 -29.51
CA ASP A 557 23.85 -4.42 -28.51
C ASP A 557 24.02 -3.05 -27.84
N HIS A 558 24.30 -3.06 -26.54
CA HIS A 558 24.79 -1.88 -25.86
C HIS A 558 25.77 -2.22 -24.75
N THR A 559 26.77 -1.37 -24.56
CA THR A 559 27.72 -1.46 -23.47
C THR A 559 27.75 -0.15 -22.72
N PHE A 560 27.56 -0.23 -21.41
CA PHE A 560 27.66 0.86 -20.46
C PHE A 560 28.88 0.64 -19.56
N GLU A 561 29.71 1.67 -19.40
CA GLU A 561 30.83 1.68 -18.45
C GLU A 561 30.63 2.85 -17.50
N TYR A 562 30.45 2.55 -16.21
CA TYR A 562 30.16 3.56 -15.21
C TYR A 562 31.40 4.43 -14.96
N LYS A 563 31.24 5.75 -15.10
CA LYS A 563 32.28 6.77 -14.83
C LYS A 563 31.91 7.62 -13.62
N ASP A 564 30.70 8.16 -13.65
CA ASP A 564 30.13 9.06 -12.66
C ASP A 564 28.59 9.06 -12.77
N GLU A 565 27.93 9.76 -11.83
CA GLU A 565 26.48 9.88 -11.77
C GLU A 565 25.90 10.56 -13.02
N GLU A 566 26.63 11.53 -13.60
CA GLU A 566 26.25 12.26 -14.80
C GLU A 566 26.20 11.36 -16.04
N ASN A 567 27.18 10.47 -16.18
CA ASN A 567 27.21 9.49 -17.27
C ASN A 567 26.01 8.54 -17.18
N PHE A 568 25.68 8.03 -16.00
CA PHE A 568 24.49 7.22 -15.77
C PHE A 568 23.20 7.99 -16.11
N LYS A 569 23.06 9.23 -15.61
CA LYS A 569 21.89 10.08 -15.82
C LYS A 569 21.63 10.39 -17.28
N LYS A 570 22.69 10.55 -18.07
CA LYS A 570 22.60 10.85 -19.51
C LYS A 570 22.34 9.61 -20.35
N GLU A 571 23.01 8.50 -20.05
CA GLU A 571 23.06 7.35 -20.95
C GLU A 571 22.07 6.24 -20.62
N ILE A 572 21.73 6.03 -19.35
CA ILE A 572 20.96 4.85 -18.92
C ILE A 572 19.66 5.25 -18.23
N ALA A 573 19.71 6.20 -17.28
CA ALA A 573 18.54 6.61 -16.50
C ALA A 573 17.30 6.98 -17.34
N PRO A 574 17.39 7.60 -18.54
CA PRO A 574 16.21 7.95 -19.33
C PRO A 574 15.59 6.81 -20.12
N ALA A 575 16.19 5.60 -20.15
CA ALA A 575 15.70 4.48 -20.94
C ALA A 575 14.46 3.84 -20.31
N ARG A 576 13.33 3.86 -21.03
CA ARG A 576 12.03 3.41 -20.49
C ARG A 576 11.81 1.91 -20.64
N THR A 577 11.00 1.39 -19.72
CA THR A 577 10.48 0.02 -19.77
C THR A 577 9.59 -0.20 -20.98
N PHE A 578 9.47 -1.45 -21.41
CA PHE A 578 8.79 -1.83 -22.64
C PHE A 578 8.08 -3.17 -22.53
N GLY A 579 7.03 -3.36 -23.32
CA GLY A 579 6.25 -4.59 -23.33
C GLY A 579 5.51 -4.81 -24.65
N PHE A 580 5.19 -6.07 -24.95
CA PHE A 580 4.43 -6.42 -26.14
C PHE A 580 2.92 -6.34 -25.89
N MET A 581 2.16 -5.87 -26.87
CA MET A 581 0.70 -5.72 -26.78
C MET A 581 -0.02 -7.04 -26.49
N GLN A 582 0.51 -8.16 -26.99
CA GLN A 582 -0.03 -9.49 -26.73
C GLN A 582 0.12 -9.87 -25.25
N ASP A 583 1.28 -9.56 -24.66
CA ASP A 583 1.58 -9.82 -23.26
C ASP A 583 0.81 -8.88 -22.34
N VAL A 584 0.66 -7.60 -22.69
CA VAL A 584 -0.13 -6.63 -21.91
C VAL A 584 -1.60 -7.06 -21.82
N ALA A 585 -2.18 -7.59 -22.90
CA ALA A 585 -3.55 -8.10 -22.88
C ALA A 585 -3.72 -9.33 -21.96
N GLN A 586 -2.70 -10.19 -21.89
CA GLN A 586 -2.67 -11.34 -21.00
C GLN A 586 -2.44 -10.93 -19.54
N LEU A 587 -1.49 -10.02 -19.29
CA LEU A 587 -1.21 -9.45 -17.97
C LEU A 587 -2.43 -8.72 -17.41
N THR A 588 -3.13 -7.92 -18.22
CA THR A 588 -4.37 -7.24 -17.82
C THR A 588 -5.46 -8.23 -17.39
N LYS A 589 -5.59 -9.37 -18.09
CA LYS A 589 -6.51 -10.45 -17.70
C LYS A 589 -6.11 -11.14 -16.39
N MET A 590 -4.82 -11.17 -16.09
CA MET A 590 -4.26 -11.71 -14.85
C MET A 590 -4.22 -10.67 -13.70
N GLY A 591 -4.66 -9.43 -13.95
CA GLY A 591 -4.68 -8.35 -12.95
C GLY A 591 -3.38 -7.54 -12.84
N PHE A 592 -2.42 -7.73 -13.75
CA PHE A 592 -1.18 -6.97 -13.86
C PHE A 592 -1.25 -5.93 -14.99
N ALA A 593 -0.26 -5.03 -15.09
CA ALA A 593 -0.18 -3.96 -16.10
C ALA A 593 -1.37 -2.97 -16.11
N SER A 594 -2.15 -2.92 -15.03
CA SER A 594 -3.33 -2.05 -14.90
C SER A 594 -2.97 -0.57 -14.72
N GLY A 595 -1.71 -0.27 -14.38
CA GLY A 595 -1.12 1.06 -14.31
C GLY A 595 -0.41 1.52 -15.56
N GLY A 596 -0.26 0.66 -16.57
CA GLY A 596 0.27 1.00 -17.88
C GLY A 596 -0.62 2.03 -18.56
N LYS A 597 -0.16 3.27 -18.60
CA LYS A 597 -0.73 4.35 -19.41
C LYS A 597 0.15 4.51 -20.65
N LEU A 598 -0.40 5.09 -21.72
CA LEU A 598 0.36 5.25 -22.97
C LEU A 598 1.63 6.11 -22.82
N ASP A 599 1.81 6.80 -21.70
CA ASP A 599 2.92 7.70 -21.41
C ASP A 599 4.01 7.12 -20.49
N ASN A 600 3.83 5.95 -19.87
CA ASN A 600 4.76 5.42 -18.85
C ASN A 600 5.48 4.10 -19.21
N PHE A 601 5.37 3.61 -20.45
CA PHE A 601 6.19 2.53 -20.98
C PHE A 601 6.15 2.54 -22.53
N ILE A 602 7.01 1.78 -23.17
CA ILE A 602 7.04 1.61 -24.63
C ILE A 602 6.22 0.36 -25.00
N LEU A 603 5.13 0.56 -25.74
CA LEU A 603 4.25 -0.50 -26.23
C LEU A 603 4.68 -0.96 -27.62
N LEU A 604 4.97 -2.25 -27.76
CA LEU A 604 5.37 -2.89 -29.00
C LEU A 604 4.24 -3.74 -29.57
N GLY A 605 3.98 -3.63 -30.87
CA GLY A 605 3.03 -4.51 -31.55
C GLY A 605 2.99 -4.26 -33.05
N ASP A 606 2.50 -5.25 -33.80
CA ASP A 606 2.47 -5.23 -35.27
C ASP A 606 3.83 -4.86 -35.91
N GLY A 607 4.93 -5.35 -35.31
CA GLY A 607 6.30 -5.12 -35.80
C GLY A 607 6.80 -3.68 -35.67
N LYS A 608 6.16 -2.84 -34.84
CA LYS A 608 6.56 -1.43 -34.61
C LYS A 608 6.35 -0.98 -33.16
N VAL A 609 6.93 0.16 -32.82
CA VAL A 609 6.57 0.91 -31.60
C VAL A 609 5.24 1.62 -31.84
N ILE A 610 4.30 1.49 -30.90
CA ILE A 610 2.91 1.92 -31.11
C ILE A 610 2.64 3.32 -30.55
N ASN A 611 3.09 3.59 -29.32
CA ASN A 611 2.60 4.70 -28.50
C ASN A 611 3.57 5.89 -28.38
N THR A 612 4.84 5.72 -28.74
CA THR A 612 5.87 6.74 -28.49
C THR A 612 7.03 6.64 -29.50
N GLN A 613 7.90 7.66 -29.51
CA GLN A 613 9.20 7.58 -30.18
C GLN A 613 10.26 7.13 -29.17
N LEU A 614 11.28 6.42 -29.63
CA LEU A 614 12.39 6.03 -28.77
C LEU A 614 13.25 7.25 -28.42
N ARG A 615 13.70 7.34 -27.16
CA ARG A 615 14.66 8.35 -26.67
C ARG A 615 16.07 8.04 -27.17
N PHE A 616 16.35 6.77 -27.41
CA PHE A 616 17.60 6.26 -27.98
C PHE A 616 17.29 5.21 -29.04
N GLU A 617 18.11 5.12 -30.08
CA GLU A 617 17.98 4.03 -31.07
C GLU A 617 18.08 2.65 -30.40
N ASN A 618 18.92 2.55 -29.37
CA ASN A 618 19.14 1.37 -28.56
C ASN A 618 18.50 1.48 -27.15
N GLU A 619 17.29 2.07 -27.04
CA GLU A 619 16.62 2.27 -25.75
C GLU A 619 16.32 0.94 -25.01
N PHE A 620 15.99 -0.14 -25.73
CA PHE A 620 15.68 -1.44 -25.13
C PHE A 620 16.86 -2.07 -24.36
N PRO A 621 18.06 -2.26 -24.94
CA PRO A 621 19.20 -2.80 -24.18
C PRO A 621 19.68 -1.83 -23.09
N ARG A 622 19.54 -0.50 -23.27
CA ARG A 622 19.82 0.48 -22.20
C ARG A 622 18.91 0.27 -20.99
N HIS A 623 17.62 0.01 -21.22
CA HIS A 623 16.68 -0.30 -20.15
C HIS A 623 17.00 -1.63 -19.46
N LYS A 624 17.38 -2.67 -20.20
CA LYS A 624 17.82 -3.93 -19.59
C LYS A 624 19.11 -3.78 -18.77
N ILE A 625 20.02 -2.89 -19.17
CA ILE A 625 21.16 -2.51 -18.33
C ILE A 625 20.67 -1.82 -17.05
N LEU A 626 19.72 -0.88 -17.15
CA LEU A 626 19.11 -0.23 -15.98
C LEU A 626 18.53 -1.26 -14.98
N ASP A 627 17.83 -2.28 -15.46
CA ASP A 627 17.35 -3.39 -14.61
C ASP A 627 18.50 -4.12 -13.90
N ILE A 628 19.57 -4.47 -14.65
CA ILE A 628 20.76 -5.14 -14.10
C ILE A 628 21.40 -4.27 -13.01
N LEU A 629 21.54 -2.97 -13.23
CA LEU A 629 22.09 -2.05 -12.25
C LEU A 629 21.30 -2.07 -10.94
N GLY A 630 19.96 -2.14 -11.03
CA GLY A 630 19.08 -2.24 -9.88
C GLY A 630 19.17 -3.57 -9.14
N ASP A 631 19.01 -4.67 -9.89
CA ASP A 631 19.05 -6.03 -9.32
C ASP A 631 20.37 -6.31 -8.62
N PHE A 632 21.50 -5.92 -9.23
CA PHE A 632 22.83 -6.17 -8.67
C PHE A 632 23.08 -5.44 -7.35
N TYR A 633 22.33 -4.36 -7.08
CA TYR A 633 22.47 -3.64 -5.82
C TYR A 633 21.82 -4.37 -4.63
N LEU A 634 21.11 -5.47 -4.85
CA LEU A 634 20.67 -6.39 -3.80
C LEU A 634 21.83 -7.11 -3.09
N LEU A 635 23.07 -7.00 -3.59
CA LEU A 635 24.27 -7.38 -2.84
C LEU A 635 24.61 -6.39 -1.71
N GLY A 636 24.00 -5.20 -1.70
CA GLY A 636 24.19 -4.17 -0.68
C GLY A 636 25.51 -3.40 -0.78
N LYS A 637 26.34 -3.69 -1.79
CA LYS A 637 27.61 -2.99 -2.07
C LYS A 637 27.82 -2.89 -3.59
N PRO A 638 28.42 -1.79 -4.10
CA PRO A 638 28.82 -1.70 -5.49
C PRO A 638 29.84 -2.78 -5.88
N ILE A 639 29.82 -3.18 -7.15
CA ILE A 639 30.68 -4.24 -7.70
C ILE A 639 31.69 -3.64 -8.67
N ARG A 640 32.87 -4.26 -8.75
CA ARG A 640 33.89 -3.99 -9.77
C ARG A 640 34.10 -5.25 -10.63
N GLY A 641 33.72 -5.16 -11.91
CA GLY A 641 33.68 -6.27 -12.85
C GLY A 641 32.92 -5.91 -14.13
N HIS A 642 33.06 -6.76 -15.15
CA HIS A 642 32.35 -6.61 -16.44
C HIS A 642 31.27 -7.69 -16.56
N ILE A 643 30.01 -7.25 -16.54
CA ILE A 643 28.83 -8.08 -16.75
C ILE A 643 28.56 -8.24 -18.25
N HIS A 644 28.36 -9.48 -18.71
CA HIS A 644 27.88 -9.79 -20.05
C HIS A 644 26.52 -10.46 -19.94
N ALA A 645 25.49 -9.81 -20.47
CA ALA A 645 24.11 -10.26 -20.43
C ALA A 645 23.62 -10.59 -21.84
N HIS A 646 23.06 -11.78 -22.01
CA HIS A 646 22.49 -12.23 -23.27
C HIS A 646 21.01 -12.57 -23.05
N LYS A 647 20.11 -11.69 -23.50
CA LYS A 647 18.66 -11.80 -23.30
C LYS A 647 18.25 -12.03 -21.82
N SER A 648 19.07 -11.59 -20.86
CA SER A 648 18.86 -11.86 -19.44
C SER A 648 17.68 -11.05 -18.86
N GLY A 649 16.88 -11.70 -18.01
CA GLY A 649 15.88 -11.03 -17.18
C GLY A 649 16.30 -11.01 -15.71
N HIS A 650 15.39 -10.55 -14.84
CA HIS A 650 15.59 -10.56 -13.39
C HIS A 650 15.96 -11.96 -12.87
N THR A 651 15.36 -13.02 -13.42
CA THR A 651 15.70 -14.41 -13.05
C THR A 651 17.18 -14.75 -13.26
N GLN A 652 17.76 -14.37 -14.40
CA GLN A 652 19.18 -14.59 -14.67
C GLN A 652 20.05 -13.70 -13.80
N ASN A 653 19.68 -12.42 -13.64
CA ASN A 653 20.40 -11.46 -12.80
C ASN A 653 20.52 -12.00 -11.37
N ILE A 654 19.39 -12.30 -10.72
CA ILE A 654 19.35 -12.84 -9.36
C ILE A 654 20.05 -14.20 -9.25
N GLY A 655 19.93 -15.04 -10.27
CA GLY A 655 20.65 -16.31 -10.34
C GLY A 655 22.16 -16.14 -10.26
N LEU A 656 22.73 -15.18 -11.00
CA LEU A 656 24.15 -14.86 -10.92
C LEU A 656 24.56 -14.29 -9.57
N LEU A 657 23.74 -13.41 -8.98
CA LEU A 657 24.03 -12.88 -7.65
C LEU A 657 24.07 -13.98 -6.58
N LYS A 658 23.16 -14.97 -6.64
CA LYS A 658 23.20 -16.15 -5.78
C LYS A 658 24.47 -16.97 -5.99
N THR A 659 24.94 -17.12 -7.23
CA THR A 659 26.22 -17.77 -7.54
C THR A 659 27.40 -17.02 -6.91
N LEU A 660 27.40 -15.69 -6.96
CA LEU A 660 28.45 -14.86 -6.36
C LEU A 660 28.48 -15.00 -4.83
N ILE A 661 27.33 -14.90 -4.15
CA ILE A 661 27.25 -15.06 -2.68
C ILE A 661 27.78 -16.43 -2.26
N ASN A 662 27.36 -17.49 -2.95
CA ASN A 662 27.77 -18.86 -2.62
C ASN A 662 29.26 -19.14 -2.86
N ALA A 663 29.94 -18.30 -3.67
CA ALA A 663 31.33 -18.45 -4.00
C ALA A 663 32.29 -17.67 -3.08
N GLN A 664 31.78 -16.76 -2.25
CA GLN A 664 32.60 -16.06 -1.27
C GLN A 664 32.89 -16.98 -0.07
N PRO A 665 34.13 -17.02 0.45
CA PRO A 665 34.41 -17.74 1.69
C PRO A 665 33.63 -17.08 2.84
N GLN A 666 32.92 -17.91 3.63
CA GLN A 666 32.14 -17.48 4.80
C GLN A 666 32.99 -16.78 5.86
#